data_AF-A0A7C3YSH9-F1
#
_entry.id   AF-A0A7C3YSH9-F1
#
_cell.length_a   1.000
_cell.length_b   1.000
_cell.length_c   1.000
_cell.angle_alpha   90.00
_cell.angle_beta   90.00
_cell.angle_gamma   90.00
#
_symmetry.space_group_name_H-M   'P 1'
#
loop_
_entity.id
_entity.type
_entity.pdbx_description
1 polymer ?
#
loop_
_entity_poly.entity_id
_entity_poly.type
_entity_poly.pdbx_seq_one_letter_code
_entity_poly.pdbx_strand_id
1 'polypeptide(L)'
;MGIMELMTLLMISLLTSDKMIIESFDYKEISDAQSAWKPQAGSLPVEISKTDDGDGFLIFNCDLSQKQDRCYWDKKVDLDLSKFGRFTFSIFAENPQGISSGTLYFQSGDGWYSGAFPIGKNKWHKVSLRKSSFRIEGSPKGWDSINTIRLSFWKSADIDTKVKINNLSAVSDKIVIVLGDNTIRKNSPQARTVRELAEQMSDNLDALGLEFGVITDGEVESGVLSNAKLAIFPYNPDISEQEVSAIKKFVDSGGKIIVFYMLPNGLSNLLGIESTEWTRETTPGQFSSVRLDVKAIDGLPDSIFQGSWNVTIPKTVTKETRVIGKWTDAKGNISDVPAITLHPNGMFMGHILSQSDLLNKRQMILAVMGELLPDMRQSLSDAIISQKGKLAGLDDFNEVQSLIKENMAKIPKKRQNEVKKHLSESEKLYKELDKVNKDKRFGDVIKISRKATEELQEALLLSFPSRKDEFRALWCHSAFGITGWDWDKAIENIKKYGFNAIVPNMLWGGLAYYNSDVLPIADGGDQIEKCLSACKKHGIEVHVWKVNWNLSNAPADFVDKMRKEGRLQKDKQGNEVKWLCPSNEENYKLELESMLEIVRKYDVDGIHFDYIRYPNGDACFCDTCKKGFEESIGVKLNNFAVDALSPEYIDKFIKWRSDQITRLVRDVSEQAKKINPKIKISAAVFNDYPSCIRSVGQDWKLWIDSGYLDFVCPMDYTSDNDRFKNMVTNQRSIVNGKIPLYPGIGASAPGIPSDQVALQAHIARSLGVEGFIIFNYDLTVAEIVLPALFKGLTSE
;
A
#
# COMPACT_ATOMS: atom_id res chain seq x y z
N MET A 1 -0.59 -9.13 32.53
CA MET A 1 0.76 -8.75 32.09
C MET A 1 1.56 -8.40 33.32
N GLY A 2 2.65 -9.12 33.57
CA GLY A 2 3.52 -8.87 34.73
C GLY A 2 4.56 -7.81 34.40
N ILE A 3 4.98 -7.03 35.40
CA ILE A 3 6.05 -6.01 35.33
C ILE A 3 7.33 -6.52 34.63
N MET A 4 7.55 -7.84 34.65
CA MET A 4 8.66 -8.51 33.97
C MET A 4 8.55 -8.48 32.42
N GLU A 5 7.35 -8.55 31.83
CA GLU A 5 7.15 -8.46 30.37
C GLU A 5 7.41 -7.04 29.86
N LEU A 6 6.98 -6.01 30.62
CA LEU A 6 7.22 -4.60 30.30
C LEU A 6 8.71 -4.24 30.39
N MET A 7 9.42 -4.73 31.43
CA MET A 7 10.87 -4.56 31.54
C MET A 7 11.65 -5.29 30.45
N THR A 8 11.14 -6.41 29.94
CA THR A 8 11.78 -7.13 28.83
C THR A 8 11.66 -6.31 27.53
N LEU A 9 10.48 -5.74 27.23
CA LEU A 9 10.29 -4.82 26.10
C LEU A 9 11.12 -3.52 26.21
N LEU A 10 11.31 -2.98 27.43
CA LEU A 10 12.14 -1.79 27.64
C LEU A 10 13.66 -2.09 27.56
N MET A 11 14.11 -3.25 28.04
CA MET A 11 15.51 -3.68 27.92
C MET A 11 15.89 -4.07 26.48
N ILE A 12 14.94 -4.52 25.66
CA ILE A 12 15.16 -4.82 24.23
C ILE A 12 15.57 -3.56 23.44
N SER A 13 15.05 -2.37 23.79
CA SER A 13 15.42 -1.09 23.16
C SER A 13 16.87 -0.65 23.45
N LEU A 14 17.47 -1.13 24.56
CA LEU A 14 18.81 -0.73 25.01
C LEU A 14 19.94 -1.60 24.41
N LEU A 15 19.62 -2.70 23.72
CA LEU A 15 20.62 -3.62 23.15
C LEU A 15 20.67 -3.63 21.62
N THR A 16 19.81 -2.87 20.91
CA THR A 16 19.65 -3.00 19.44
C THR A 16 19.64 -1.71 18.64
N SER A 17 19.93 -0.56 19.24
CA SER A 17 19.98 0.73 18.53
C SER A 17 20.61 1.81 19.39
N ASP A 18 21.26 2.81 18.77
CA ASP A 18 21.64 4.02 19.51
C ASP A 18 20.43 4.94 19.53
N LYS A 19 19.97 5.32 20.73
CA LYS A 19 18.72 6.07 20.93
C LYS A 19 19.01 7.42 21.57
N MET A 20 18.47 8.48 20.98
CA MET A 20 18.44 9.82 21.57
C MET A 20 17.00 10.15 21.96
N ILE A 21 16.76 10.49 23.23
CA ILE A 21 15.46 11.04 23.65
C ILE A 21 15.40 12.49 23.16
N ILE A 22 14.49 12.76 22.23
CA ILE A 22 14.22 14.12 21.75
C ILE A 22 13.33 14.86 22.76
N GLU A 23 12.30 14.18 23.27
CA GLU A 23 11.34 14.72 24.23
C GLU A 23 10.78 13.56 25.07
N SER A 24 10.95 13.63 26.39
CA SER A 24 10.38 12.61 27.30
C SER A 24 8.89 12.82 27.52
N PHE A 25 8.43 14.09 27.45
CA PHE A 25 7.09 14.55 27.86
C PHE A 25 6.82 14.40 29.37
N ASP A 26 7.84 14.13 30.19
CA ASP A 26 7.74 14.03 31.64
C ASP A 26 8.11 15.36 32.30
N TYR A 27 7.11 16.25 32.40
CA TYR A 27 7.22 17.55 33.04
C TYR A 27 6.70 17.49 34.47
N LYS A 28 7.40 18.14 35.40
CA LYS A 28 6.96 18.25 36.81
C LYS A 28 5.88 19.32 36.98
N GLU A 29 6.06 20.47 36.34
CA GLU A 29 5.16 21.61 36.42
C GLU A 29 4.49 21.88 35.07
N ILE A 30 3.18 22.13 35.08
CA ILE A 30 2.42 22.40 33.85
C ILE A 30 2.89 23.68 33.14
N SER A 31 3.40 24.66 33.90
CA SER A 31 3.96 25.90 33.37
C SER A 31 5.17 25.65 32.46
N ASP A 32 5.98 24.64 32.77
CA ASP A 32 7.16 24.29 31.98
C ASP A 32 6.75 23.62 30.67
N ALA A 33 5.77 22.71 30.73
CA ALA A 33 5.20 22.07 29.55
C ALA A 33 4.58 23.10 28.58
N GLN A 34 3.76 24.02 29.10
CA GLN A 34 3.14 25.10 28.31
C GLN A 34 4.13 26.18 27.87
N SER A 35 5.27 26.29 28.55
CA SER A 35 6.39 27.14 28.11
C SER A 35 7.15 26.51 26.96
N ALA A 36 7.34 25.20 26.98
CA ALA A 36 8.04 24.46 25.95
C ALA A 36 7.20 24.23 24.68
N TRP A 37 5.95 23.80 24.84
CA TRP A 37 5.03 23.46 23.74
C TRP A 37 4.02 24.58 23.53
N LYS A 38 4.26 25.40 22.50
CA LYS A 38 3.43 26.55 22.18
C LYS A 38 2.30 26.17 21.23
N PRO A 39 1.02 26.32 21.63
CA PRO A 39 -0.10 26.09 20.73
C PRO A 39 -0.07 27.09 19.58
N GLN A 40 -0.51 26.64 18.41
CA GLN A 40 -0.57 27.43 17.18
C GLN A 40 -1.99 27.44 16.62
N ALA A 41 -2.31 28.43 15.77
CA ALA A 41 -3.62 28.58 15.13
C ALA A 41 -4.82 28.48 16.12
N GLY A 42 -4.65 29.03 17.32
CA GLY A 42 -5.67 29.00 18.37
C GLY A 42 -5.91 27.62 19.00
N SER A 43 -4.97 26.67 18.88
CA SER A 43 -5.02 25.40 19.62
C SER A 43 -4.97 25.64 21.13
N LEU A 44 -5.50 24.71 21.93
CA LEU A 44 -5.50 24.82 23.39
C LEU A 44 -4.11 24.48 23.98
N PRO A 45 -3.74 25.04 25.15
CA PRO A 45 -2.52 24.66 25.86
C PRO A 45 -2.47 23.17 26.20
N VAL A 46 -1.27 22.62 26.29
CA VAL A 46 -1.04 21.24 26.75
C VAL A 46 -1.32 21.09 28.25
N GLU A 47 -1.71 19.89 28.66
CA GLU A 47 -1.75 19.46 30.06
C GLU A 47 -0.69 18.36 30.31
N ILE A 48 -0.36 18.11 31.57
CA ILE A 48 0.58 17.07 31.99
C ILE A 48 -0.18 15.98 32.74
N SER A 49 0.23 14.72 32.58
CA SER A 49 -0.28 13.60 33.40
C SER A 49 0.71 12.43 33.38
N LYS A 50 0.37 11.33 34.05
CA LYS A 50 1.19 10.12 34.15
C LYS A 50 0.39 8.87 33.85
N THR A 51 1.03 7.87 33.25
CA THR A 51 0.45 6.53 33.07
C THR A 51 0.29 5.83 34.41
N ASP A 52 -0.45 4.72 34.44
CA ASP A 52 -0.59 3.87 35.64
C ASP A 52 0.77 3.33 36.12
N ASP A 53 1.73 3.17 35.20
CA ASP A 53 3.11 2.74 35.46
C ASP A 53 4.04 3.90 35.89
N GLY A 54 3.53 5.13 35.95
CA GLY A 54 4.24 6.32 36.43
C GLY A 54 5.00 7.13 35.38
N ASP A 55 4.93 6.75 34.09
CA ASP A 55 5.58 7.47 32.99
C ASP A 55 4.82 8.77 32.66
N GLY A 56 5.54 9.89 32.59
CA GLY A 56 4.98 11.18 32.20
C GLY A 56 4.52 11.23 30.74
N PHE A 57 3.42 11.92 30.48
CA PHE A 57 2.94 12.24 29.14
C PHE A 57 2.30 13.63 29.07
N LEU A 58 2.29 14.20 27.87
CA LEU A 58 1.51 15.41 27.58
C LEU A 58 0.16 15.08 26.96
N ILE A 59 -0.85 15.86 27.33
CA ILE A 59 -2.19 15.85 26.74
C ILE A 59 -2.32 17.05 25.81
N PHE A 60 -2.55 16.76 24.54
CA PHE A 60 -2.86 17.71 23.49
C PHE A 60 -4.38 17.77 23.30
N ASN A 61 -5.00 18.81 23.85
CA ASN A 61 -6.43 19.03 23.74
C ASN A 61 -6.79 19.50 22.32
N CYS A 62 -7.50 18.67 21.58
CA CYS A 62 -7.90 18.93 20.20
C CYS A 62 -9.40 19.27 20.15
N ASP A 63 -9.71 20.56 20.17
CA ASP A 63 -11.04 21.17 20.02
C ASP A 63 -11.48 21.22 18.55
N LEU A 64 -11.45 20.06 17.88
CA LEU A 64 -11.65 19.93 16.43
C LEU A 64 -13.02 20.41 15.97
N SER A 65 -14.05 20.34 16.81
CA SER A 65 -15.37 20.92 16.53
C SER A 65 -15.32 22.43 16.25
N GLN A 66 -14.31 23.12 16.78
CA GLN A 66 -14.09 24.56 16.62
C GLN A 66 -13.03 24.90 15.56
N LYS A 67 -12.41 23.90 14.91
CA LYS A 67 -11.37 24.11 13.90
C LYS A 67 -11.90 23.91 12.49
N GLN A 68 -11.32 24.62 11.53
CA GLN A 68 -11.53 24.30 10.12
C GLN A 68 -10.75 23.03 9.73
N ASP A 69 -9.44 22.99 10.04
CA ASP A 69 -8.56 21.97 9.47
C ASP A 69 -7.83 21.09 10.50
N ARG A 70 -7.20 21.67 11.54
CA ARG A 70 -6.29 20.93 12.44
C ARG A 70 -5.99 21.66 13.75
N CYS A 71 -5.48 20.92 14.74
CA CYS A 71 -4.79 21.46 15.92
C CYS A 71 -3.27 21.18 15.82
N TYR A 72 -2.41 22.09 16.30
CA TYR A 72 -0.95 21.84 16.31
C TYR A 72 -0.17 22.68 17.33
N TRP A 73 1.00 22.18 17.70
CA TRP A 73 1.90 22.76 18.70
C TRP A 73 3.34 22.72 18.23
N ASP A 74 4.09 23.76 18.55
CA ASP A 74 5.50 23.92 18.20
C ASP A 74 6.38 23.94 19.46
N LYS A 75 7.54 23.30 19.38
CA LYS A 75 8.60 23.35 20.39
C LYS A 75 9.92 23.76 19.72
N LYS A 76 10.59 24.77 20.26
CA LYS A 76 11.95 25.14 19.83
C LYS A 76 12.97 24.14 20.39
N VAL A 77 13.91 23.75 19.53
CA VAL A 77 14.96 22.77 19.82
C VAL A 77 16.26 23.16 19.14
N ASP A 78 17.35 22.47 19.44
CA ASP A 78 18.62 22.54 18.72
C ASP A 78 19.16 21.11 18.65
N LEU A 79 18.92 20.43 17.52
CA LEU A 79 19.18 19.00 17.37
C LEU A 79 19.91 18.70 16.07
N ASP A 80 20.95 17.86 16.19
CA ASP A 80 21.53 17.12 15.07
C ASP A 80 20.87 15.73 15.02
N LEU A 81 19.98 15.56 14.05
CA LEU A 81 19.29 14.32 13.76
C LEU A 81 19.90 13.58 12.54
N SER A 82 21.05 14.04 12.02
CA SER A 82 21.62 13.52 10.77
C SER A 82 21.93 12.03 10.82
N LYS A 83 22.36 11.51 11.97
CA LYS A 83 22.80 10.12 12.19
C LYS A 83 21.68 9.12 12.52
N PHE A 84 20.45 9.58 12.68
CA PHE A 84 19.31 8.73 13.05
C PHE A 84 18.47 8.39 11.82
N GLY A 85 17.99 7.15 11.74
CA GLY A 85 17.22 6.64 10.60
C GLY A 85 15.71 6.65 10.83
N ARG A 86 15.27 6.80 12.08
CA ARG A 86 13.86 6.63 12.47
C ARG A 86 13.51 7.44 13.71
N PHE A 87 12.22 7.78 13.85
CA PHE A 87 11.67 8.51 14.99
C PHE A 87 10.51 7.72 15.58
N THR A 88 10.48 7.58 16.91
CA THR A 88 9.46 6.78 17.60
C THR A 88 8.87 7.53 18.78
N PHE A 89 7.57 7.34 19.05
CA PHE A 89 6.88 7.83 20.25
C PHE A 89 5.66 6.94 20.53
N SER A 90 5.11 6.97 21.75
CA SER A 90 3.82 6.33 22.03
C SER A 90 2.71 7.35 22.01
N ILE A 91 1.53 6.94 21.55
CA ILE A 91 0.36 7.81 21.44
C ILE A 91 -0.92 7.08 21.83
N PHE A 92 -1.87 7.82 22.39
CA PHE A 92 -3.24 7.40 22.68
C PHE A 92 -4.19 8.55 22.33
N ALA A 93 -5.29 8.26 21.64
CA ALA A 93 -6.35 9.24 21.41
C ALA A 93 -7.68 8.72 21.98
N GLU A 94 -8.38 9.54 22.77
CA GLU A 94 -9.65 9.17 23.40
C GLU A 94 -10.76 8.96 22.36
N ASN A 95 -10.87 9.88 21.40
CA ASN A 95 -11.79 9.82 20.27
C ASN A 95 -10.99 9.86 18.95
N PRO A 96 -10.39 8.75 18.50
CA PRO A 96 -9.56 8.74 17.29
C PRO A 96 -10.34 9.12 16.03
N GLN A 97 -11.67 8.91 16.00
CA GLN A 97 -12.54 9.26 14.87
C GLN A 97 -12.60 10.76 14.57
N GLY A 98 -12.23 11.61 15.52
CA GLY A 98 -12.11 13.05 15.28
C GLY A 98 -10.93 13.41 14.39
N ILE A 99 -9.89 12.56 14.33
CA ILE A 99 -8.60 12.86 13.67
C ILE A 99 -8.40 11.95 12.46
N SER A 100 -8.10 12.54 11.31
CA SER A 100 -7.84 11.81 10.06
C SER A 100 -6.40 11.29 10.02
N SER A 101 -5.45 12.08 10.52
CA SER A 101 -4.05 11.71 10.66
C SER A 101 -3.30 12.63 11.63
N GLY A 102 -2.19 12.12 12.17
CA GLY A 102 -1.18 12.94 12.83
C GLY A 102 -0.03 13.30 11.88
N THR A 103 0.72 14.35 12.17
CA THR A 103 1.95 14.67 11.46
C THR A 103 3.02 15.20 12.42
N LEU A 104 4.20 14.59 12.38
CA LEU A 104 5.40 15.04 13.07
C LEU A 104 6.22 15.83 12.07
N TYR A 105 6.58 17.07 12.42
CA TYR A 105 7.47 17.88 11.59
C TYR A 105 8.77 18.23 12.31
N PHE A 106 9.82 18.33 11.52
CA PHE A 106 11.11 18.89 11.92
C PHE A 106 11.45 20.06 11.00
N GLN A 107 11.59 21.27 11.56
CA GLN A 107 12.02 22.45 10.83
C GLN A 107 13.53 22.52 10.76
N SER A 108 14.07 22.82 9.57
CA SER A 108 15.49 23.08 9.36
C SER A 108 15.65 24.29 8.44
N GLY A 109 16.17 25.41 8.96
CA GLY A 109 16.15 26.67 8.22
C GLY A 109 14.73 27.07 7.79
N ASP A 110 14.52 27.31 6.51
CA ASP A 110 13.25 27.79 5.94
C ASP A 110 12.35 26.66 5.42
N GLY A 111 12.75 25.40 5.59
CA GLY A 111 11.97 24.23 5.19
C GLY A 111 11.63 23.29 6.34
N TRP A 112 10.78 22.32 6.03
CA TRP A 112 10.29 21.30 6.95
C TRP A 112 10.43 19.90 6.36
N TYR A 113 10.70 18.95 7.24
CA TYR A 113 10.46 17.54 6.99
C TYR A 113 9.13 17.17 7.65
N SER A 114 8.19 16.58 6.91
CA SER A 114 6.87 16.20 7.42
C SER A 114 6.60 14.69 7.30
N GLY A 115 6.39 14.04 8.45
CA GLY A 115 6.10 12.61 8.55
C GLY A 115 4.69 12.38 9.08
N ALA A 116 3.78 11.95 8.21
CA ALA A 116 2.41 11.62 8.58
C ALA A 116 2.32 10.24 9.26
N PHE A 117 1.45 10.10 10.26
CA PHE A 117 1.22 8.84 10.98
C PHE A 117 -0.27 8.64 11.29
N PRO A 118 -0.74 7.38 11.37
CA PRO A 118 -2.09 7.09 11.84
C PRO A 118 -2.21 7.33 13.35
N ILE A 119 -3.41 7.67 13.82
CA ILE A 119 -3.71 7.89 15.25
C ILE A 119 -4.04 6.59 15.99
N GLY A 120 -4.17 5.47 15.27
CA GLY A 120 -4.49 4.16 15.83
C GLY A 120 -5.86 4.08 16.50
N LYS A 121 -6.07 2.99 17.26
CA LYS A 121 -7.32 2.73 18.02
C LYS A 121 -7.31 3.47 19.37
N ASN A 122 -8.40 3.37 20.13
CA ASN A 122 -8.52 3.91 21.51
C ASN A 122 -7.68 3.08 22.53
N LYS A 123 -6.38 2.93 22.26
CA LYS A 123 -5.37 2.26 23.08
C LYS A 123 -3.99 2.82 22.79
N TRP A 124 -3.09 2.72 23.76
CA TRP A 124 -1.70 3.13 23.58
C TRP A 124 -1.05 2.26 22.52
N HIS A 125 -0.33 2.88 21.60
CA HIS A 125 0.50 2.18 20.62
C HIS A 125 1.72 3.03 20.27
N LYS A 126 2.73 2.36 19.73
CA LYS A 126 3.98 2.98 19.29
C LYS A 126 3.83 3.44 17.84
N VAL A 127 4.11 4.72 17.58
CA VAL A 127 4.35 5.25 16.25
C VAL A 127 5.83 5.14 15.94
N SER A 128 6.14 4.75 14.70
CA SER A 128 7.50 4.61 14.20
C SER A 128 7.58 5.15 12.77
N LEU A 129 8.29 6.26 12.60
CA LEU A 129 8.42 6.98 11.33
C LEU A 129 9.84 6.90 10.82
N ARG A 130 10.04 6.34 9.63
CA ARG A 130 11.36 6.31 8.97
C ARG A 130 11.71 7.70 8.49
N LYS A 131 12.98 8.12 8.61
CA LYS A 131 13.47 9.40 8.07
C LYS A 131 13.18 9.54 6.57
N SER A 132 13.27 8.43 5.83
CA SER A 132 12.95 8.35 4.40
C SER A 132 11.47 8.58 4.06
N SER A 133 10.54 8.41 5.01
CA SER A 133 9.11 8.66 4.77
C SER A 133 8.72 10.12 4.97
N PHE A 134 9.64 10.99 5.39
CA PHE A 134 9.36 12.42 5.55
C PHE A 134 9.37 13.13 4.20
N ARG A 135 8.31 13.87 3.93
CA ARG A 135 8.23 14.74 2.76
C ARG A 135 8.97 16.05 3.05
N ILE A 136 9.53 16.63 2.01
CA ILE A 136 10.18 17.93 2.09
C ILE A 136 9.16 19.02 1.73
N GLU A 137 9.02 20.01 2.60
CA GLU A 137 8.23 21.22 2.37
C GLU A 137 9.18 22.43 2.43
N GLY A 138 9.24 23.22 1.36
CA GLY A 138 10.22 24.31 1.25
C GLY A 138 11.64 23.79 1.02
N SER A 139 12.63 24.47 1.60
CA SER A 139 14.06 24.22 1.38
C SER A 139 14.81 23.99 2.70
N PRO A 140 14.69 22.80 3.31
CA PRO A 140 15.34 22.54 4.59
C PRO A 140 16.87 22.54 4.45
N LYS A 141 17.59 23.06 5.45
CA LYS A 141 19.07 23.12 5.42
C LYS A 141 19.74 21.75 5.55
N GLY A 142 19.12 20.85 6.31
CA GLY A 142 19.71 19.55 6.64
C GLY A 142 19.17 18.99 7.96
N TRP A 143 19.38 17.69 8.18
CA TRP A 143 18.96 17.02 9.42
C TRP A 143 19.87 17.30 10.61
N ASP A 144 21.02 17.91 10.37
CA ASP A 144 22.04 18.35 11.33
C ASP A 144 21.72 19.70 11.99
N SER A 145 20.63 20.37 11.59
CA SER A 145 20.27 21.72 12.04
C SER A 145 18.77 21.85 12.31
N ILE A 146 18.19 20.92 13.07
CA ILE A 146 16.77 20.96 13.41
C ILE A 146 16.53 21.97 14.54
N ASN A 147 15.66 22.95 14.29
CA ASN A 147 15.42 24.06 15.22
C ASN A 147 14.00 24.12 15.79
N THR A 148 13.05 23.38 15.20
CA THR A 148 11.66 23.34 15.68
C THR A 148 11.07 21.95 15.45
N ILE A 149 10.32 21.45 16.42
CA ILE A 149 9.47 20.27 16.30
C ILE A 149 8.02 20.74 16.27
N ARG A 150 7.20 20.16 15.39
CA ARG A 150 5.75 20.36 15.39
C ARG A 150 5.01 19.04 15.46
N LEU A 151 3.99 18.98 16.32
CA LEU A 151 3.00 17.91 16.33
C LEU A 151 1.66 18.47 15.87
N SER A 152 1.06 17.84 14.87
CA SER A 152 -0.21 18.28 14.28
C SER A 152 -1.21 17.12 14.19
N PHE A 153 -2.49 17.41 14.46
CA PHE A 153 -3.60 16.47 14.34
C PHE A 153 -4.66 17.05 13.41
N TRP A 154 -4.87 16.39 12.28
CA TRP A 154 -5.77 16.83 11.21
C TRP A 154 -7.19 16.37 11.48
N LYS A 155 -8.15 17.27 11.29
CA LYS A 155 -9.56 17.00 11.51
C LYS A 155 -10.09 15.96 10.52
N SER A 156 -10.92 15.05 11.02
CA SER A 156 -11.77 14.16 10.22
C SER A 156 -13.26 14.42 10.47
N ALA A 157 -13.63 14.82 11.68
CA ALA A 157 -15.01 15.08 12.08
C ALA A 157 -15.08 16.17 13.15
N ASP A 158 -16.27 16.72 13.38
CA ASP A 158 -16.57 17.68 14.46
C ASP A 158 -16.62 16.99 15.83
N ILE A 159 -15.56 16.26 16.18
CA ILE A 159 -15.46 15.47 17.41
C ILE A 159 -14.19 15.89 18.15
N ASP A 160 -14.36 16.54 19.30
CA ASP A 160 -13.24 16.91 20.16
C ASP A 160 -12.58 15.68 20.77
N THR A 161 -11.27 15.75 20.97
CA THR A 161 -10.48 14.62 21.45
C THR A 161 -9.26 15.06 22.23
N LYS A 162 -8.75 14.15 23.06
CA LYS A 162 -7.50 14.30 23.78
C LYS A 162 -6.48 13.33 23.21
N VAL A 163 -5.36 13.86 22.76
CA VAL A 163 -4.23 13.07 22.28
C VAL A 163 -3.14 13.08 23.34
N LYS A 164 -2.75 11.90 23.82
CA LYS A 164 -1.74 11.69 24.86
C LYS A 164 -0.48 11.17 24.17
N ILE A 165 0.68 11.78 24.41
CA ILE A 165 1.96 11.37 23.80
C ILE A 165 3.07 11.30 24.84
N ASN A 166 3.93 10.29 24.73
CA ASN A 166 5.18 10.21 25.48
C ASN A 166 6.37 9.67 24.65
N ASN A 167 7.58 9.89 25.18
CA ASN A 167 8.84 9.29 24.73
C ASN A 167 9.19 9.46 23.23
N LEU A 168 9.21 10.69 22.71
CA LEU A 168 9.70 10.97 21.36
C LEU A 168 11.22 10.80 21.32
N SER A 169 11.68 9.91 20.45
CA SER A 169 13.08 9.53 20.35
C SER A 169 13.53 9.40 18.90
N ALA A 170 14.80 9.72 18.64
CA ALA A 170 15.50 9.39 17.41
C ALA A 170 16.28 8.07 17.60
N VAL A 171 16.26 7.21 16.59
CA VAL A 171 16.83 5.86 16.65
C VAL A 171 17.78 5.65 15.49
N SER A 172 18.98 5.16 15.78
CA SER A 172 19.96 4.67 14.81
C SER A 172 19.88 3.15 14.79
N ASP A 173 19.27 2.60 13.74
CA ASP A 173 18.97 1.19 13.63
C ASP A 173 20.21 0.36 13.26
N LYS A 174 20.33 -0.85 13.82
CA LYS A 174 21.46 -1.75 13.52
C LYS A 174 21.29 -2.47 12.17
N ILE A 175 20.09 -2.47 11.62
CA ILE A 175 19.79 -2.97 10.27
C ILE A 175 19.38 -1.77 9.42
N VAL A 176 20.03 -1.58 8.29
CA VAL A 176 19.72 -0.48 7.37
C VAL A 176 19.53 -0.98 5.94
N ILE A 177 18.57 -0.39 5.24
CA ILE A 177 18.41 -0.51 3.78
C ILE A 177 19.08 0.70 3.15
N VAL A 178 19.91 0.49 2.12
CA VAL A 178 20.53 1.56 1.34
C VAL A 178 19.69 1.82 0.08
N LEU A 179 19.04 2.97 0.03
CA LEU A 179 18.34 3.47 -1.14
C LEU A 179 19.36 4.03 -2.14
N GLY A 180 19.38 3.47 -3.36
CA GLY A 180 20.25 3.88 -4.47
C GLY A 180 19.92 5.26 -5.05
N ASP A 181 20.01 6.29 -4.21
CA ASP A 181 19.74 7.69 -4.51
C ASP A 181 20.65 8.26 -5.61
N ASN A 182 21.86 7.74 -5.80
CA ASN A 182 22.74 8.05 -6.91
C ASN A 182 22.07 7.73 -8.27
N THR A 183 21.45 6.56 -8.40
CA THR A 183 20.67 6.19 -9.60
C THR A 183 19.45 7.10 -9.77
N ILE A 184 18.82 7.49 -8.65
CA ILE A 184 17.63 8.34 -8.65
C ILE A 184 17.95 9.78 -9.07
N ARG A 185 19.00 10.39 -8.51
CA ARG A 185 19.45 11.75 -8.81
C ARG A 185 19.94 11.91 -10.24
N LYS A 186 20.54 10.86 -10.82
CA LYS A 186 20.91 10.81 -12.24
C LYS A 186 19.70 10.75 -13.20
N ASN A 187 18.47 10.64 -12.66
CA ASN A 187 17.24 10.44 -13.44
C ASN A 187 17.35 9.25 -14.42
N SER A 188 18.02 8.18 -13.97
CA SER A 188 18.24 6.99 -14.80
C SER A 188 16.91 6.27 -15.06
N PRO A 189 16.74 5.57 -16.21
CA PRO A 189 15.52 4.80 -16.49
C PRO A 189 15.13 3.79 -15.39
N GLN A 190 16.11 3.35 -14.58
CA GLN A 190 15.92 2.40 -13.48
C GLN A 190 15.55 3.06 -12.14
N ALA A 191 15.49 4.39 -12.05
CA ALA A 191 15.23 5.11 -10.80
C ALA A 191 13.91 4.70 -10.13
N ARG A 192 12.88 4.41 -10.92
CA ARG A 192 11.60 3.88 -10.42
C ARG A 192 11.79 2.51 -9.77
N THR A 193 12.43 1.59 -10.47
CA THR A 193 12.68 0.22 -9.98
C THR A 193 13.55 0.20 -8.72
N VAL A 194 14.54 1.09 -8.60
CA VAL A 194 15.37 1.21 -7.38
C VAL A 194 14.50 1.58 -6.17
N ARG A 195 13.59 2.55 -6.31
CA ARG A 195 12.67 2.92 -5.22
C ARG A 195 11.73 1.78 -4.86
N GLU A 196 11.11 1.18 -5.88
CA GLU A 196 10.18 0.06 -5.70
C GLU A 196 10.82 -1.11 -4.95
N LEU A 197 12.07 -1.48 -5.27
CA LEU A 197 12.76 -2.59 -4.61
C LEU A 197 13.19 -2.27 -3.18
N ALA A 198 13.53 -1.01 -2.89
CA ALA A 198 13.81 -0.56 -1.52
C ALA A 198 12.55 -0.53 -0.65
N GLU A 199 11.42 -0.07 -1.20
CA GLU A 199 10.11 -0.12 -0.55
C GLU A 199 9.69 -1.57 -0.29
N GLN A 200 9.78 -2.44 -1.29
CA GLN A 200 9.51 -3.86 -1.17
C GLN A 200 10.37 -4.58 -0.12
N MET A 201 11.66 -4.24 -0.02
CA MET A 201 12.51 -4.77 1.05
C MET A 201 12.04 -4.25 2.42
N SER A 202 11.67 -2.97 2.51
CA SER A 202 11.12 -2.38 3.73
C SER A 202 9.86 -3.12 4.19
N ASP A 203 8.92 -3.39 3.27
CA ASP A 203 7.69 -4.13 3.56
C ASP A 203 7.97 -5.56 4.04
N ASN A 204 9.01 -6.20 3.49
CA ASN A 204 9.43 -7.52 3.92
C ASN A 204 9.99 -7.53 5.35
N LEU A 205 10.79 -6.53 5.73
CA LEU A 205 11.31 -6.41 7.09
C LEU A 205 10.22 -5.97 8.08
N ASP A 206 9.33 -5.07 7.68
CA ASP A 206 8.17 -4.64 8.48
C ASP A 206 7.27 -5.83 8.81
N ALA A 207 6.97 -6.69 7.82
CA ALA A 207 6.17 -7.90 8.01
C ALA A 207 6.82 -8.95 8.93
N LEU A 208 8.14 -8.85 9.14
CA LEU A 208 8.89 -9.68 10.10
C LEU A 208 8.94 -9.06 11.50
N GLY A 209 8.36 -7.86 11.69
CA GLY A 209 8.43 -7.11 12.95
C GLY A 209 9.80 -6.52 13.23
N LEU A 210 10.67 -6.42 12.21
CA LEU A 210 12.04 -5.92 12.38
C LEU A 210 12.06 -4.40 12.43
N GLU A 211 12.88 -3.86 13.32
CA GLU A 211 13.19 -2.43 13.32
C GLU A 211 14.43 -2.17 12.44
N PHE A 212 14.29 -1.27 11.46
CA PHE A 212 15.34 -0.94 10.51
C PHE A 212 15.26 0.53 10.06
N GLY A 213 16.40 1.04 9.60
CA GLY A 213 16.53 2.36 8.99
C GLY A 213 16.59 2.28 7.47
N VAL A 214 16.26 3.37 6.79
CA VAL A 214 16.53 3.54 5.35
C VAL A 214 17.43 4.75 5.18
N ILE A 215 18.59 4.54 4.58
CA ILE A 215 19.60 5.58 4.34
C ILE A 215 19.90 5.70 2.85
N THR A 216 20.43 6.84 2.44
CA THR A 216 20.84 7.13 1.05
C THR A 216 22.32 6.85 0.82
N ASP A 217 22.72 6.72 -0.44
CA ASP A 217 24.15 6.58 -0.81
C ASP A 217 25.00 7.74 -0.24
N GLY A 218 24.50 8.97 -0.26
CA GLY A 218 25.21 10.13 0.32
C GLY A 218 25.38 10.06 1.84
N GLU A 219 24.44 9.43 2.55
CA GLU A 219 24.57 9.17 4.00
C GLU A 219 25.57 8.03 4.27
N VAL A 220 25.64 7.03 3.40
CA VAL A 220 26.70 6.00 3.43
C VAL A 220 28.07 6.65 3.28
N GLU A 221 28.25 7.51 2.28
CA GLU A 221 29.48 8.27 2.03
C GLU A 221 29.88 9.17 3.21
N SER A 222 28.89 9.67 3.94
CA SER A 222 29.06 10.51 5.15
C SER A 222 29.36 9.70 6.42
N GLY A 223 29.41 8.37 6.34
CA GLY A 223 29.82 7.48 7.43
C GLY A 223 28.70 7.00 8.36
N VAL A 224 27.43 7.15 7.97
CA VAL A 224 26.27 6.74 8.79
C VAL A 224 26.26 5.23 9.08
N LEU A 225 26.87 4.40 8.21
CA LEU A 225 27.00 2.95 8.42
C LEU A 225 27.77 2.55 9.69
N SER A 226 28.59 3.43 10.26
CA SER A 226 29.38 3.13 11.47
C SER A 226 28.54 2.67 12.67
N ASN A 227 27.26 3.06 12.73
CA ASN A 227 26.35 2.66 13.81
C ASN A 227 25.56 1.38 13.51
N ALA A 228 25.61 0.89 12.26
CA ALA A 228 24.88 -0.29 11.82
C ALA A 228 25.66 -1.59 12.10
N LYS A 229 24.98 -2.73 11.92
CA LYS A 229 25.56 -4.09 11.91
C LYS A 229 25.34 -4.76 10.56
N LEU A 230 24.26 -4.42 9.87
CA LEU A 230 23.90 -4.95 8.56
C LEU A 230 23.41 -3.84 7.63
N ALA A 231 23.95 -3.79 6.42
CA ALA A 231 23.46 -2.96 5.32
C ALA A 231 22.91 -3.83 4.19
N ILE A 232 21.69 -3.56 3.75
CA ILE A 232 21.01 -4.29 2.68
C ILE A 232 20.92 -3.38 1.45
N PHE A 233 21.33 -3.89 0.29
CA PHE A 233 21.33 -3.22 -1.01
C PHE A 233 20.33 -3.95 -1.93
N PRO A 234 19.04 -3.56 -1.94
CA PRO A 234 17.99 -4.27 -2.67
C PRO A 234 18.15 -4.21 -4.19
N TYR A 235 18.68 -3.09 -4.69
CA TYR A 235 19.14 -2.90 -6.06
C TYR A 235 19.83 -1.54 -6.16
N ASN A 236 21.16 -1.54 -6.17
CA ASN A 236 21.98 -0.31 -6.18
C ASN A 236 22.96 -0.38 -7.36
N PRO A 237 22.52 0.00 -8.58
CA PRO A 237 23.35 -0.03 -9.79
C PRO A 237 24.56 0.89 -9.75
N ASP A 238 24.37 2.06 -9.15
CA ASP A 238 25.27 3.20 -9.22
C ASP A 238 25.90 3.45 -7.85
N ILE A 239 26.93 2.68 -7.51
CA ILE A 239 27.70 2.88 -6.27
C ILE A 239 28.97 3.66 -6.60
N SER A 240 29.21 4.77 -5.90
CA SER A 240 30.39 5.62 -6.12
C SER A 240 31.66 5.01 -5.50
N GLU A 241 32.86 5.46 -5.91
CA GLU A 241 34.10 5.02 -5.26
C GLU A 241 34.17 5.42 -3.77
N GLN A 242 33.60 6.58 -3.42
CA GLN A 242 33.53 7.04 -2.04
C GLN A 242 32.61 6.14 -1.22
N GLU A 243 31.48 5.74 -1.80
CA GLU A 243 30.54 4.81 -1.18
C GLU A 243 31.17 3.43 -0.99
N VAL A 244 31.85 2.89 -2.02
CA VAL A 244 32.62 1.63 -1.90
C VAL A 244 33.64 1.71 -0.76
N SER A 245 34.36 2.83 -0.64
CA SER A 245 35.33 3.06 0.45
C SER A 245 34.67 3.07 1.83
N ALA A 246 33.51 3.71 1.97
CA ALA A 246 32.74 3.73 3.20
C ALA A 246 32.20 2.34 3.57
N ILE A 247 31.66 1.59 2.59
CA ILE A 247 31.18 0.22 2.78
C ILE A 247 32.33 -0.70 3.19
N LYS A 248 33.51 -0.56 2.56
CA LYS A 248 34.70 -1.33 2.94
C LYS A 248 35.09 -1.07 4.39
N LYS A 249 35.17 0.20 4.82
CA LYS A 249 35.45 0.54 6.23
C LYS A 249 34.43 -0.06 7.19
N PHE A 250 33.15 -0.03 6.82
CA PHE A 250 32.08 -0.64 7.58
C PHE A 250 32.27 -2.17 7.72
N VAL A 251 32.54 -2.86 6.62
CA VAL A 251 32.82 -4.31 6.63
C VAL A 251 34.09 -4.64 7.43
N ASP A 252 35.16 -3.86 7.27
CA ASP A 252 36.41 -4.01 8.02
C ASP A 252 36.21 -3.82 9.54
N SER A 253 35.22 -3.02 9.95
CA SER A 253 34.79 -2.86 11.35
C SER A 253 33.86 -3.98 11.87
N GLY A 254 33.60 -5.01 11.05
CA GLY A 254 32.76 -6.16 11.38
C GLY A 254 31.32 -6.07 10.88
N GLY A 255 30.96 -5.00 10.17
CA GLY A 255 29.67 -4.85 9.52
C GLY A 255 29.43 -5.90 8.43
N LYS A 256 28.16 -6.20 8.14
CA LYS A 256 27.73 -7.18 7.14
C LYS A 256 26.95 -6.52 6.01
N ILE A 257 27.05 -7.07 4.81
CA ILE A 257 26.28 -6.58 3.66
C ILE A 257 25.42 -7.69 3.03
N ILE A 258 24.24 -7.32 2.55
CA ILE A 258 23.41 -8.18 1.69
C ILE A 258 23.19 -7.44 0.38
N VAL A 259 23.57 -8.05 -0.74
CA VAL A 259 23.52 -7.41 -2.06
C VAL A 259 22.68 -8.24 -3.03
N PHE A 260 21.78 -7.58 -3.76
CA PHE A 260 20.92 -8.21 -4.75
C PHE A 260 21.24 -7.73 -6.17
N TYR A 261 21.15 -8.68 -7.11
CA TYR A 261 21.23 -8.53 -8.57
C TYR A 261 22.55 -8.02 -9.15
N MET A 262 22.97 -6.80 -8.80
CA MET A 262 24.19 -6.20 -9.34
C MET A 262 25.20 -6.01 -8.23
N LEU A 263 26.45 -6.38 -8.52
CA LEU A 263 27.56 -6.32 -7.59
C LEU A 263 28.66 -5.45 -8.20
N PRO A 264 28.67 -4.14 -7.90
CA PRO A 264 29.67 -3.22 -8.43
C PRO A 264 31.11 -3.62 -8.06
N ASN A 265 32.04 -3.22 -8.92
CA ASN A 265 33.47 -3.44 -8.71
C ASN A 265 33.91 -2.83 -7.36
N GLY A 266 34.61 -3.62 -6.55
CA GLY A 266 35.03 -3.24 -5.20
C GLY A 266 34.19 -3.86 -4.07
N LEU A 267 32.89 -4.12 -4.31
CA LEU A 267 32.07 -4.90 -3.36
C LEU A 267 32.21 -6.41 -3.59
N SER A 268 32.49 -6.83 -4.82
CA SER A 268 32.65 -8.25 -5.18
C SER A 268 33.71 -8.96 -4.32
N ASN A 269 34.86 -8.31 -4.13
CA ASN A 269 35.95 -8.82 -3.30
C ASN A 269 35.57 -8.95 -1.81
N LEU A 270 34.69 -8.08 -1.30
CA LEU A 270 34.23 -8.18 0.09
C LEU A 270 33.42 -9.45 0.33
N LEU A 271 32.79 -9.99 -0.73
CA LEU A 271 31.97 -11.19 -0.71
C LEU A 271 32.69 -12.42 -1.29
N GLY A 272 34.00 -12.31 -1.55
CA GLY A 272 34.79 -13.39 -2.14
C GLY A 272 34.26 -13.81 -3.52
N ILE A 273 33.77 -12.87 -4.34
CA ILE A 273 33.33 -13.09 -5.72
C ILE A 273 34.30 -12.37 -6.65
N GLU A 274 35.00 -13.11 -7.51
CA GLU A 274 36.01 -12.50 -8.41
C GLU A 274 35.35 -11.86 -9.63
N SER A 275 34.30 -12.49 -10.16
CA SER A 275 33.57 -11.99 -11.33
C SER A 275 32.12 -12.48 -11.35
N THR A 276 31.28 -11.71 -12.03
CA THR A 276 29.88 -12.02 -12.28
C THR A 276 29.58 -11.97 -13.78
N GLU A 277 28.60 -12.76 -14.23
CA GLU A 277 28.13 -12.75 -15.62
C GLU A 277 26.61 -12.53 -15.65
N TRP A 278 26.17 -11.49 -16.36
CA TRP A 278 24.74 -11.32 -16.66
C TRP A 278 24.32 -12.31 -17.74
N THR A 279 23.27 -13.09 -17.48
CA THR A 279 22.79 -14.16 -18.36
C THR A 279 21.28 -14.08 -18.52
N ARG A 280 20.79 -14.13 -19.76
CA ARG A 280 19.37 -14.29 -20.08
C ARG A 280 19.01 -15.77 -20.14
N GLU A 281 17.77 -16.12 -19.77
CA GLU A 281 17.28 -17.49 -19.96
C GLU A 281 17.35 -17.91 -21.44
N THR A 282 17.71 -19.16 -21.66
CA THR A 282 17.78 -19.81 -22.98
C THR A 282 16.53 -20.62 -23.28
N THR A 283 15.81 -21.04 -22.24
CA THR A 283 14.51 -21.72 -22.31
C THR A 283 13.56 -21.10 -21.28
N PRO A 284 12.27 -20.90 -21.60
CA PRO A 284 11.31 -20.35 -20.65
C PRO A 284 11.30 -21.09 -19.32
N GLY A 285 11.49 -20.36 -18.23
CA GLY A 285 11.48 -20.92 -16.87
C GLY A 285 12.80 -21.56 -16.45
N GLN A 286 13.92 -21.26 -17.13
CA GLN A 286 15.25 -21.74 -16.72
C GLN A 286 15.60 -21.30 -15.28
N PHE A 287 15.21 -20.09 -14.88
CA PHE A 287 15.47 -19.52 -13.56
C PHE A 287 14.17 -19.37 -12.76
N SER A 288 13.42 -20.47 -12.63
CA SER A 288 12.10 -20.48 -12.01
C SER A 288 12.17 -20.34 -10.48
N SER A 289 13.03 -21.12 -9.82
CA SER A 289 13.16 -21.12 -8.36
C SER A 289 14.61 -21.31 -7.92
N VAL A 290 14.87 -21.14 -6.63
CA VAL A 290 16.17 -21.41 -6.01
C VAL A 290 16.00 -22.51 -4.99
N ARG A 291 16.73 -23.62 -5.16
CA ARG A 291 16.85 -24.67 -4.15
C ARG A 291 17.91 -24.25 -3.14
N LEU A 292 17.54 -24.21 -1.86
CA LEU A 292 18.41 -23.74 -0.79
C LEU A 292 19.05 -24.93 -0.05
N ASP A 293 20.28 -24.73 0.43
CA ASP A 293 20.96 -25.73 1.27
C ASP A 293 20.52 -25.58 2.73
N VAL A 294 19.43 -26.25 3.10
CA VAL A 294 18.87 -26.23 4.47
C VAL A 294 19.80 -26.81 5.54
N LYS A 295 20.91 -27.46 5.15
CA LYS A 295 21.95 -27.90 6.09
C LYS A 295 23.01 -26.83 6.30
N ALA A 296 23.18 -25.90 5.36
CA ALA A 296 24.19 -24.84 5.45
C ALA A 296 23.84 -23.78 6.47
N ILE A 297 22.54 -23.46 6.62
CA ILE A 297 22.03 -22.47 7.57
C ILE A 297 20.73 -22.99 8.18
N ASP A 298 20.68 -23.02 9.51
CA ASP A 298 19.45 -23.40 10.22
C ASP A 298 18.35 -22.34 10.03
N GLY A 299 17.11 -22.79 9.85
CA GLY A 299 15.96 -21.92 9.58
C GLY A 299 15.69 -21.64 8.10
N LEU A 300 16.56 -22.01 7.16
CA LEU A 300 16.28 -21.84 5.73
C LEU A 300 15.03 -22.62 5.29
N PRO A 301 14.22 -22.07 4.36
CA PRO A 301 13.21 -22.86 3.65
C PRO A 301 13.88 -23.76 2.61
N ASP A 302 13.17 -24.79 2.16
CA ASP A 302 13.65 -25.73 1.15
C ASP A 302 13.95 -25.07 -0.21
N SER A 303 13.12 -24.10 -0.60
CA SER A 303 13.25 -23.35 -1.85
C SER A 303 12.52 -22.01 -1.78
N ILE A 304 12.89 -21.10 -2.67
CA ILE A 304 12.13 -19.88 -2.97
C ILE A 304 11.75 -19.85 -4.46
N PHE A 305 10.51 -19.47 -4.78
CA PHE A 305 10.12 -19.19 -6.17
C PHE A 305 10.51 -17.76 -6.56
N GLN A 306 10.95 -17.58 -7.81
CA GLN A 306 11.50 -16.31 -8.26
C GLN A 306 10.97 -15.89 -9.64
N GLY A 307 10.90 -16.81 -10.61
CA GLY A 307 10.34 -16.57 -11.94
C GLY A 307 11.17 -15.61 -12.80
N SER A 308 12.49 -15.76 -12.80
CA SER A 308 13.42 -14.85 -13.48
C SER A 308 13.65 -15.23 -14.94
N TRP A 309 13.71 -14.22 -15.82
CA TRP A 309 14.10 -14.38 -17.23
C TRP A 309 15.55 -13.94 -17.50
N ASN A 310 16.20 -13.33 -16.51
CA ASN A 310 17.63 -13.01 -16.51
C ASN A 310 18.18 -13.13 -15.08
N VAL A 311 19.49 -13.30 -14.96
CA VAL A 311 20.20 -13.42 -13.67
C VAL A 311 21.64 -12.93 -13.82
N THR A 312 22.28 -12.57 -12.70
CA THR A 312 23.71 -12.30 -12.56
C THR A 312 24.36 -13.48 -11.85
N ILE A 313 25.18 -14.24 -12.55
CA ILE A 313 25.78 -15.48 -12.05
C ILE A 313 27.17 -15.17 -11.45
N PRO A 314 27.46 -15.51 -10.19
CA PRO A 314 28.82 -15.46 -9.67
C PRO A 314 29.63 -16.63 -10.24
N LYS A 315 30.72 -16.36 -10.96
CA LYS A 315 31.47 -17.37 -11.71
C LYS A 315 32.62 -17.99 -10.96
N THR A 316 33.37 -17.16 -10.25
CA THR A 316 34.48 -17.61 -9.40
C THR A 316 34.28 -17.07 -8.00
N VAL A 317 34.26 -17.97 -7.03
CA VAL A 317 34.12 -17.66 -5.62
C VAL A 317 35.33 -18.19 -4.84
N THR A 318 35.75 -17.48 -3.80
CA THR A 318 36.86 -17.91 -2.95
C THR A 318 36.45 -19.11 -2.09
N LYS A 319 37.42 -19.74 -1.42
CA LYS A 319 37.16 -20.86 -0.51
C LYS A 319 36.33 -20.46 0.72
N GLU A 320 36.34 -19.18 1.11
CA GLU A 320 35.50 -18.69 2.20
C GLU A 320 34.03 -18.50 1.79
N THR A 321 33.73 -18.43 0.50
CA THR A 321 32.38 -18.18 -0.01
C THR A 321 31.66 -19.49 -0.34
N ARG A 322 30.53 -19.72 0.32
CA ARG A 322 29.67 -20.90 0.14
C ARG A 322 28.52 -20.60 -0.82
N VAL A 323 28.20 -21.52 -1.71
CA VAL A 323 26.94 -21.48 -2.47
C VAL A 323 25.83 -22.06 -1.60
N ILE A 324 24.87 -21.22 -1.18
CA ILE A 324 23.76 -21.63 -0.30
C ILE A 324 22.44 -21.79 -1.07
N GLY A 325 22.41 -21.44 -2.36
CA GLY A 325 21.27 -21.62 -3.23
C GLY A 325 21.66 -21.82 -4.70
N LYS A 326 20.98 -22.75 -5.38
CA LYS A 326 21.16 -23.06 -6.81
C LYS A 326 19.88 -22.85 -7.59
N TRP A 327 19.97 -22.36 -8.82
CA TRP A 327 18.81 -22.19 -9.69
C TRP A 327 18.19 -23.53 -10.07
N THR A 328 16.86 -23.55 -10.13
CA THR A 328 16.04 -24.69 -10.52
C THR A 328 15.09 -24.25 -11.64
N ASP A 329 14.95 -25.08 -12.67
CA ASP A 329 14.05 -24.81 -13.79
C ASP A 329 12.57 -25.03 -13.43
N ALA A 330 11.66 -24.64 -14.32
CA ALA A 330 10.21 -24.79 -14.12
C ALA A 330 9.73 -26.25 -14.03
N LYS A 331 10.58 -27.23 -14.38
CA LYS A 331 10.30 -28.66 -14.24
C LYS A 331 10.81 -29.22 -12.89
N GLY A 332 11.50 -28.41 -12.10
CA GLY A 332 12.09 -28.81 -10.82
C GLY A 332 13.50 -29.37 -10.91
N ASN A 333 14.18 -29.28 -12.06
CA ASN A 333 15.55 -29.74 -12.20
C ASN A 333 16.53 -28.70 -11.63
N ILE A 334 17.35 -29.13 -10.67
CA ILE A 334 18.37 -28.29 -10.04
C ILE A 334 19.56 -28.16 -10.99
N SER A 335 19.93 -26.94 -11.34
CA SER A 335 21.13 -26.64 -12.14
C SER A 335 22.36 -26.46 -11.24
N ASP A 336 23.56 -26.47 -11.82
CA ASP A 336 24.79 -26.08 -11.11
C ASP A 336 25.02 -24.57 -11.05
N VAL A 337 24.10 -23.77 -11.58
CA VAL A 337 24.23 -22.32 -11.58
C VAL A 337 23.96 -21.77 -10.18
N PRO A 338 24.94 -21.10 -9.53
CA PRO A 338 24.71 -20.48 -8.23
C PRO A 338 23.69 -19.36 -8.33
N ALA A 339 22.75 -19.34 -7.38
CA ALA A 339 21.77 -18.27 -7.23
C ALA A 339 22.10 -17.36 -6.05
N ILE A 340 22.57 -17.97 -4.94
CA ILE A 340 22.85 -17.27 -3.69
C ILE A 340 24.17 -17.77 -3.11
N THR A 341 25.04 -16.84 -2.75
CA THR A 341 26.33 -17.09 -2.10
C THR A 341 26.42 -16.39 -0.76
N LEU A 342 27.10 -17.03 0.20
CA LEU A 342 27.33 -16.52 1.54
C LEU A 342 28.82 -16.52 1.87
N HIS A 343 29.32 -15.35 2.27
CA HIS A 343 30.67 -15.09 2.76
C HIS A 343 30.56 -14.58 4.22
N PRO A 344 31.60 -14.71 5.07
CA PRO A 344 31.57 -14.13 6.43
C PRO A 344 31.27 -12.62 6.50
N ASN A 345 31.47 -11.88 5.41
CA ASN A 345 31.13 -10.45 5.32
C ASN A 345 29.72 -10.17 4.78
N GLY A 346 29.01 -11.17 4.23
CA GLY A 346 27.72 -10.90 3.61
C GLY A 346 27.17 -11.96 2.66
N MET A 347 26.01 -11.64 2.09
CA MET A 347 25.32 -12.46 1.08
C MET A 347 25.25 -11.73 -0.27
N PHE A 348 25.36 -12.48 -1.36
CA PHE A 348 24.97 -12.01 -2.69
C PHE A 348 23.89 -12.93 -3.28
N MET A 349 22.82 -12.34 -3.80
CA MET A 349 21.82 -13.03 -4.61
C MET A 349 21.87 -12.49 -6.04
N GLY A 350 22.00 -13.38 -7.02
CA GLY A 350 22.16 -13.07 -8.44
C GLY A 350 20.94 -12.46 -9.14
N HIS A 351 19.94 -11.99 -8.40
CA HIS A 351 18.76 -11.35 -8.95
C HIS A 351 18.12 -10.45 -7.88
N ILE A 352 17.21 -9.56 -8.31
CA ILE A 352 16.36 -8.80 -7.38
C ILE A 352 15.47 -9.76 -6.61
N LEU A 353 15.05 -9.41 -5.40
CA LEU A 353 14.09 -10.22 -4.66
C LEU A 353 12.68 -9.94 -5.20
N SER A 354 12.07 -10.90 -5.92
CA SER A 354 10.74 -10.65 -6.51
C SER A 354 9.64 -10.78 -5.45
N GLN A 355 8.46 -10.20 -5.74
CA GLN A 355 7.31 -10.20 -4.82
C GLN A 355 6.49 -11.50 -4.81
N SER A 356 6.89 -12.52 -5.56
CA SER A 356 6.29 -13.85 -5.45
C SER A 356 6.82 -14.58 -4.22
N ASP A 357 6.08 -15.55 -3.68
CA ASP A 357 6.58 -16.46 -2.62
C ASP A 357 7.23 -15.76 -1.41
N LEU A 358 6.59 -14.68 -0.95
CA LEU A 358 7.12 -13.82 0.12
C LEU A 358 7.37 -14.56 1.43
N LEU A 359 6.57 -15.59 1.75
CA LEU A 359 6.73 -16.38 2.98
C LEU A 359 8.09 -17.07 3.02
N ASN A 360 8.48 -17.80 1.96
CA ASN A 360 9.78 -18.43 1.90
C ASN A 360 10.91 -17.38 1.84
N LYS A 361 10.73 -16.28 1.11
CA LYS A 361 11.77 -15.23 1.01
C LYS A 361 12.04 -14.52 2.33
N ARG A 362 11.00 -14.18 3.10
CA ARG A 362 11.14 -13.62 4.45
C ARG A 362 11.82 -14.60 5.40
N GLN A 363 11.45 -15.88 5.32
CA GLN A 363 12.12 -16.94 6.08
C GLN A 363 13.62 -17.03 5.73
N MET A 364 13.96 -16.99 4.44
CA MET A 364 15.34 -17.00 3.97
C MET A 364 16.12 -15.78 4.49
N ILE A 365 15.54 -14.58 4.40
CA ILE A 365 16.16 -13.34 4.92
C ILE A 365 16.48 -13.48 6.41
N LEU A 366 15.53 -13.93 7.23
CA LEU A 366 15.75 -14.13 8.67
C LEU A 366 16.87 -15.12 8.96
N ALA A 367 16.86 -16.27 8.28
CA ALA A 367 17.88 -17.30 8.47
C ALA A 367 19.28 -16.77 8.10
N VAL A 368 19.41 -16.07 6.97
CA VAL A 368 20.66 -15.45 6.53
C VAL A 368 21.11 -14.36 7.50
N MET A 369 20.19 -13.50 7.98
CA MET A 369 20.52 -12.46 8.95
C MET A 369 21.03 -13.05 10.26
N GLY A 370 20.41 -14.10 10.79
CA GLY A 370 20.90 -14.76 12.00
C GLY A 370 22.20 -15.53 11.81
N GLU A 371 22.52 -15.98 10.60
CA GLU A 371 23.84 -16.53 10.27
C GLU A 371 24.92 -15.44 10.21
N LEU A 372 24.63 -14.30 9.60
CA LEU A 372 25.55 -13.17 9.49
C LEU A 372 25.75 -12.42 10.82
N LEU A 373 24.73 -12.40 11.68
CA LEU A 373 24.69 -11.65 12.95
C LEU A 373 24.30 -12.58 14.12
N PRO A 374 25.18 -13.50 14.57
CA PRO A 374 24.86 -14.43 15.64
C PRO A 374 24.49 -13.76 16.97
N ASP A 375 25.06 -12.58 17.24
CA ASP A 375 24.79 -11.74 18.41
C ASP A 375 23.38 -11.12 18.38
N MET A 376 22.80 -10.94 17.20
CA MET A 376 21.44 -10.40 17.04
C MET A 376 20.34 -11.48 17.01
N ARG A 377 20.68 -12.78 17.05
CA ARG A 377 19.69 -13.88 16.96
C ARG A 377 18.56 -13.78 17.98
N GLN A 378 18.85 -13.35 19.21
CA GLN A 378 17.81 -13.17 20.23
C GLN A 378 16.85 -12.04 19.84
N SER A 379 17.38 -10.88 19.46
CA SER A 379 16.56 -9.73 19.03
C SER A 379 15.72 -10.04 17.79
N LEU A 380 16.28 -10.80 16.84
CA LEU A 380 15.53 -11.31 15.67
C LEU A 380 14.43 -12.28 16.09
N SER A 381 14.68 -13.15 17.08
CA SER A 381 13.67 -14.06 17.63
C SER A 381 12.54 -13.28 18.32
N ASP A 382 12.89 -12.28 19.11
CA ASP A 382 11.92 -11.44 19.82
C ASP A 382 11.07 -10.64 18.84
N ALA A 383 11.65 -10.15 17.74
CA ALA A 383 10.91 -9.50 16.65
C ALA A 383 9.87 -10.46 16.04
N ILE A 384 10.25 -11.70 15.72
CA ILE A 384 9.32 -12.73 15.21
C ILE A 384 8.20 -12.99 16.23
N ILE A 385 8.53 -13.09 17.51
CA ILE A 385 7.56 -13.36 18.58
C ILE A 385 6.63 -12.17 18.82
N SER A 386 7.09 -10.95 18.60
CA SER A 386 6.23 -9.75 18.66
C SER A 386 5.14 -9.74 17.60
N GLN A 387 5.25 -10.60 16.57
CA GLN A 387 4.24 -10.81 15.52
C GLN A 387 3.29 -11.98 15.83
N LYS A 388 3.48 -12.68 16.95
CA LYS A 388 2.65 -13.80 17.39
C LYS A 388 1.17 -13.41 17.40
N GLY A 389 0.36 -14.13 16.63
CA GLY A 389 -1.09 -13.94 16.55
C GLY A 389 -1.54 -12.67 15.81
N LYS A 390 -0.64 -11.82 15.32
CA LYS A 390 -0.99 -10.69 14.46
C LYS A 390 -1.33 -11.21 13.08
N LEU A 391 -2.59 -11.08 12.69
CA LEU A 391 -3.11 -11.66 11.45
C LEU A 391 -4.30 -10.84 10.96
N ALA A 392 -4.45 -10.70 9.64
CA ALA A 392 -5.57 -9.96 9.03
C ALA A 392 -5.71 -8.51 9.51
N GLY A 393 -4.64 -7.86 9.99
CA GLY A 393 -4.71 -6.52 10.57
C GLY A 393 -5.35 -6.47 11.98
N LEU A 394 -5.44 -7.62 12.66
CA LEU A 394 -5.77 -7.74 14.07
C LEU A 394 -4.49 -7.74 14.92
N ASP A 395 -4.58 -7.17 16.13
CA ASP A 395 -3.39 -6.78 16.90
C ASP A 395 -2.76 -7.93 17.70
N ASP A 396 -3.50 -9.00 17.95
CA ASP A 396 -3.03 -10.16 18.69
C ASP A 396 -3.90 -11.41 18.49
N PHE A 397 -3.42 -12.51 19.07
CA PHE A 397 -4.05 -13.83 19.03
C PHE A 397 -5.47 -13.86 19.62
N ASN A 398 -5.75 -13.07 20.66
CA ASN A 398 -7.05 -13.08 21.34
C ASN A 398 -8.12 -12.39 20.48
N GLU A 399 -7.76 -11.32 19.77
CA GLU A 399 -8.64 -10.69 18.78
C GLU A 399 -9.02 -11.69 17.68
N VAL A 400 -8.04 -12.43 17.14
CA VAL A 400 -8.27 -13.48 16.13
C VAL A 400 -9.16 -14.60 16.66
N GLN A 401 -8.88 -15.12 17.86
CA GLN A 401 -9.69 -16.16 18.50
C GLN A 401 -11.13 -15.72 18.76
N SER A 402 -11.33 -14.47 19.17
CA SER A 402 -12.66 -13.91 19.44
C SER A 402 -13.47 -13.86 18.15
N LEU A 403 -12.89 -13.36 17.06
CA LEU A 403 -13.51 -13.34 15.74
C LEU A 403 -13.85 -14.76 15.24
N ILE A 404 -12.92 -15.71 15.38
CA ILE A 404 -13.16 -17.11 15.04
C ILE A 404 -14.39 -17.63 15.82
N LYS A 405 -14.41 -17.43 17.14
CA LYS A 405 -15.49 -17.88 18.02
C LYS A 405 -16.84 -17.28 17.65
N GLU A 406 -16.89 -15.99 17.31
CA GLU A 406 -18.10 -15.31 16.84
C GLU A 406 -18.65 -15.92 15.54
N ASN A 407 -17.75 -16.34 14.65
CA ASN A 407 -18.12 -16.92 13.38
C ASN A 407 -18.49 -18.40 13.44
N MET A 408 -17.96 -19.15 14.41
CA MET A 408 -18.20 -20.60 14.56
C MET A 408 -19.69 -20.98 14.59
N ALA A 409 -20.55 -20.14 15.18
CA ALA A 409 -21.99 -20.39 15.24
C ALA A 409 -22.69 -20.27 13.86
N LYS A 410 -22.06 -19.62 12.89
CA LYS A 410 -22.61 -19.29 11.57
C LYS A 410 -22.16 -20.24 10.46
N ILE A 411 -21.39 -21.28 10.79
CA ILE A 411 -20.78 -22.19 9.81
C ILE A 411 -21.17 -23.65 10.05
N PRO A 412 -21.15 -24.53 9.03
CA PRO A 412 -21.51 -25.94 9.18
C PRO A 412 -20.61 -26.71 10.17
N LYS A 413 -21.18 -27.69 10.90
CA LYS A 413 -20.46 -28.49 11.91
C LYS A 413 -19.16 -29.12 11.41
N LYS A 414 -19.12 -29.57 10.14
CA LYS A 414 -17.91 -30.15 9.54
C LYS A 414 -16.76 -29.12 9.53
N ARG A 415 -17.02 -27.90 9.04
CA ARG A 415 -16.04 -26.81 8.99
C ARG A 415 -15.65 -26.34 10.39
N GLN A 416 -16.59 -26.32 11.34
CA GLN A 416 -16.27 -26.04 12.75
C GLN A 416 -15.18 -26.98 13.32
N ASN A 417 -15.21 -28.27 12.96
CA ASN A 417 -14.20 -29.22 13.43
C ASN A 417 -12.82 -28.96 12.81
N GLU A 418 -12.78 -28.58 11.54
CA GLU A 418 -11.54 -28.18 10.85
C GLU A 418 -10.94 -26.91 11.48
N VAL A 419 -11.77 -25.88 11.71
CA VAL A 419 -11.36 -24.66 12.42
C VAL A 419 -10.76 -24.98 13.79
N LYS A 420 -11.43 -25.81 14.59
CA LYS A 420 -10.93 -26.21 15.93
C LYS A 420 -9.59 -26.96 15.86
N LYS A 421 -9.41 -27.81 14.85
CA LYS A 421 -8.16 -28.57 14.63
C LYS A 421 -7.00 -27.62 14.37
N HIS A 422 -7.15 -26.72 13.40
CA HIS A 422 -6.14 -25.75 13.03
C HIS A 422 -5.82 -24.77 14.17
N LEU A 423 -6.86 -24.27 14.85
CA LEU A 423 -6.68 -23.39 16.00
C LEU A 423 -5.93 -24.08 17.15
N SER A 424 -6.27 -25.32 17.46
CA SER A 424 -5.59 -26.08 18.51
C SER A 424 -4.13 -26.40 18.18
N GLU A 425 -3.80 -26.67 16.91
CA GLU A 425 -2.40 -26.88 16.49
C GLU A 425 -1.63 -25.56 16.54
N SER A 426 -2.23 -24.44 16.13
CA SER A 426 -1.63 -23.11 16.27
C SER A 426 -1.32 -22.77 17.74
N GLU A 427 -2.25 -22.98 18.66
CA GLU A 427 -2.04 -22.78 20.10
C GLU A 427 -0.89 -23.62 20.65
N LYS A 428 -0.79 -24.88 20.22
CA LYS A 428 0.29 -25.79 20.61
C LYS A 428 1.63 -25.30 20.07
N LEU A 429 1.70 -24.93 18.80
CA LEU A 429 2.92 -24.42 18.17
C LEU A 429 3.37 -23.11 18.79
N TYR A 430 2.44 -22.23 19.18
CA TYR A 430 2.79 -20.99 19.89
C TYR A 430 3.34 -21.23 21.30
N LYS A 431 2.86 -22.26 22.01
CA LYS A 431 3.49 -22.69 23.28
C LYS A 431 4.88 -23.27 23.06
N GLU A 432 5.06 -24.01 21.97
CA GLU A 432 6.37 -24.55 21.58
C GLU A 432 7.34 -23.43 21.17
N LEU A 433 6.85 -22.41 20.46
CA LEU A 433 7.57 -21.21 20.05
C LEU A 433 8.20 -20.51 21.26
N ASP A 434 7.39 -20.28 22.30
CA ASP A 434 7.86 -19.64 23.54
C ASP A 434 8.99 -20.46 24.21
N LYS A 435 8.89 -21.80 24.16
CA LYS A 435 9.92 -22.71 24.69
C LYS A 435 11.20 -22.65 23.87
N VAL A 436 11.13 -22.79 22.54
CA VAL A 436 12.33 -22.77 21.69
C VAL A 436 13.02 -21.41 21.69
N ASN A 437 12.28 -20.32 21.86
CA ASN A 437 12.86 -19.00 22.05
C ASN A 437 13.65 -18.93 23.37
N LYS A 438 13.07 -19.41 24.47
CA LYS A 438 13.75 -19.45 25.76
C LYS A 438 15.03 -20.29 25.71
N ASP A 439 15.01 -21.37 24.93
CA ASP A 439 16.16 -22.24 24.67
C ASP A 439 17.15 -21.66 23.64
N LYS A 440 16.90 -20.45 23.11
CA LYS A 440 17.71 -19.72 22.12
C LYS A 440 17.93 -20.49 20.81
N ARG A 441 16.96 -21.30 20.41
CA ARG A 441 17.00 -22.12 19.19
C ARG A 441 16.44 -21.34 17.99
N PHE A 442 17.27 -20.47 17.42
CA PHE A 442 16.86 -19.50 16.39
C PHE A 442 16.17 -20.12 15.16
N GLY A 443 16.73 -21.16 14.54
CA GLY A 443 16.12 -21.75 13.35
C GLY A 443 14.78 -22.43 13.64
N ASP A 444 14.59 -22.97 14.84
CA ASP A 444 13.29 -23.50 15.28
C ASP A 444 12.27 -22.39 15.54
N VAL A 445 12.69 -21.24 16.10
CA VAL A 445 11.82 -20.05 16.25
C VAL A 445 11.25 -19.65 14.88
N ILE A 446 12.09 -19.58 13.86
CA ILE A 446 11.67 -19.25 12.48
C ILE A 446 10.63 -20.27 11.98
N LYS A 447 10.96 -21.56 12.02
CA LYS A 447 10.14 -22.64 11.45
C LYS A 447 8.80 -22.78 12.18
N ILE A 448 8.82 -22.77 13.52
CA ILE A 448 7.63 -22.96 14.34
C ILE A 448 6.71 -21.73 14.27
N SER A 449 7.27 -20.52 14.30
CA SER A 449 6.47 -19.29 14.18
C SER A 449 5.69 -19.26 12.87
N ARG A 450 6.36 -19.56 11.74
CA ARG A 450 5.71 -19.65 10.44
C ARG A 450 4.55 -20.66 10.47
N LYS A 451 4.82 -21.89 10.91
CA LYS A 451 3.79 -22.95 10.95
C LYS A 451 2.61 -22.56 11.85
N ALA A 452 2.89 -21.95 13.01
CA ALA A 452 1.85 -21.49 13.94
C ALA A 452 0.93 -20.44 13.30
N THR A 453 1.51 -19.51 12.54
CA THR A 453 0.76 -18.47 11.81
C THR A 453 0.00 -19.04 10.63
N GLU A 454 0.55 -19.98 9.88
CA GLU A 454 -0.17 -20.70 8.80
C GLU A 454 -1.40 -21.44 9.36
N GLU A 455 -1.25 -22.18 10.46
CA GLU A 455 -2.36 -22.87 11.13
C GLU A 455 -3.42 -21.88 11.66
N LEU A 456 -3.00 -20.73 12.19
CA LEU A 456 -3.94 -19.68 12.62
C LEU A 456 -4.70 -19.08 11.44
N GLN A 457 -3.99 -18.83 10.32
CA GLN A 457 -4.58 -18.31 9.10
C GLN A 457 -5.61 -19.27 8.51
N GLU A 458 -5.31 -20.57 8.48
CA GLU A 458 -6.28 -21.60 8.07
C GLU A 458 -7.52 -21.56 8.95
N ALA A 459 -7.34 -21.55 10.29
CA ALA A 459 -8.46 -21.49 11.22
C ALA A 459 -9.33 -20.23 11.01
N LEU A 460 -8.69 -19.07 10.79
CA LEU A 460 -9.39 -17.81 10.53
C LEU A 460 -10.17 -17.86 9.21
N LEU A 461 -9.54 -18.25 8.10
CA LEU A 461 -10.16 -18.30 6.78
C LEU A 461 -11.34 -19.27 6.74
N LEU A 462 -11.20 -20.46 7.33
CA LEU A 462 -12.28 -21.45 7.46
C LEU A 462 -13.41 -20.97 8.38
N SER A 463 -13.13 -20.06 9.30
CA SER A 463 -14.15 -19.53 10.21
C SER A 463 -15.14 -18.62 9.51
N PHE A 464 -14.75 -17.91 8.44
CA PHE A 464 -15.63 -16.93 7.80
C PHE A 464 -16.89 -17.60 7.21
N PRO A 465 -18.12 -17.11 7.55
CA PRO A 465 -19.34 -17.62 6.97
C PRO A 465 -19.44 -17.25 5.48
N SER A 466 -19.99 -18.15 4.66
CA SER A 466 -20.32 -17.86 3.26
C SER A 466 -21.74 -17.29 3.15
N ARG A 467 -22.03 -16.59 2.05
CA ARG A 467 -23.36 -16.00 1.78
C ARG A 467 -23.78 -16.29 0.35
N LYS A 468 -24.86 -17.04 0.16
CA LYS A 468 -25.44 -17.30 -1.17
C LYS A 468 -25.97 -16.02 -1.82
N ASP A 469 -25.96 -16.01 -3.15
CA ASP A 469 -26.52 -14.94 -3.98
C ASP A 469 -25.93 -13.54 -3.71
N GLU A 470 -24.74 -13.49 -3.12
CA GLU A 470 -24.00 -12.25 -2.89
C GLU A 470 -23.26 -11.83 -4.15
N PHE A 471 -23.26 -10.52 -4.45
CA PHE A 471 -22.44 -10.00 -5.55
C PHE A 471 -20.96 -9.99 -5.15
N ARG A 472 -20.16 -10.76 -5.89
CA ARG A 472 -18.72 -10.96 -5.66
C ARG A 472 -18.00 -10.71 -6.97
N ALA A 473 -17.50 -9.50 -7.11
CA ALA A 473 -16.91 -9.03 -8.35
C ALA A 473 -15.40 -8.80 -8.25
N LEU A 474 -14.75 -8.76 -9.40
CA LEU A 474 -13.35 -8.39 -9.55
C LEU A 474 -13.19 -7.29 -10.60
N TRP A 475 -12.52 -6.20 -10.25
CA TRP A 475 -12.01 -5.29 -11.28
C TRP A 475 -10.78 -5.89 -11.94
N CYS A 476 -10.74 -5.88 -13.28
CA CYS A 476 -9.57 -6.29 -14.04
C CYS A 476 -9.07 -5.11 -14.90
N HIS A 477 -7.99 -4.47 -14.46
CA HIS A 477 -7.46 -3.28 -15.12
C HIS A 477 -6.83 -3.55 -16.50
N SER A 478 -6.37 -4.78 -16.72
CA SER A 478 -5.81 -5.22 -18.00
C SER A 478 -6.94 -5.60 -18.95
N ALA A 479 -6.95 -5.00 -20.14
CA ALA A 479 -7.87 -5.41 -21.21
C ALA A 479 -7.60 -6.83 -21.73
N PHE A 480 -6.44 -7.41 -21.40
CA PHE A 480 -6.02 -8.74 -21.84
C PHE A 480 -6.15 -9.81 -20.76
N GLY A 481 -6.77 -9.49 -19.61
CA GLY A 481 -6.86 -10.39 -18.47
C GLY A 481 -5.52 -10.57 -17.75
N ILE A 482 -5.28 -11.77 -17.23
CA ILE A 482 -4.09 -12.12 -16.45
C ILE A 482 -2.93 -12.49 -17.36
N THR A 483 -1.75 -11.93 -17.10
CA THR A 483 -0.52 -12.24 -17.84
C THR A 483 -0.26 -13.75 -17.90
N GLY A 484 -0.11 -14.28 -19.11
CA GLY A 484 0.15 -15.70 -19.37
C GLY A 484 -1.09 -16.60 -19.36
N TRP A 485 -2.29 -16.04 -19.16
CA TRP A 485 -3.56 -16.76 -19.21
C TRP A 485 -4.42 -16.21 -20.36
N ASP A 486 -5.31 -17.04 -20.89
CA ASP A 486 -6.40 -16.57 -21.74
C ASP A 486 -7.65 -16.25 -20.89
N TRP A 487 -8.66 -15.64 -21.53
CA TRP A 487 -9.91 -15.30 -20.86
C TRP A 487 -10.67 -16.55 -20.37
N ASP A 488 -10.61 -17.68 -21.07
CA ASP A 488 -11.31 -18.89 -20.64
C ASP A 488 -10.79 -19.38 -19.28
N LYS A 489 -9.46 -19.50 -19.14
CA LYS A 489 -8.81 -19.89 -17.88
C LYS A 489 -9.06 -18.86 -16.77
N ALA A 490 -9.01 -17.56 -17.09
CA ALA A 490 -9.26 -16.49 -16.14
C ALA A 490 -10.71 -16.54 -15.61
N ILE A 491 -11.71 -16.67 -16.48
CA ILE A 491 -13.11 -16.74 -16.05
C ILE A 491 -13.41 -18.08 -15.33
N GLU A 492 -12.82 -19.20 -15.77
CA GLU A 492 -12.93 -20.47 -15.05
C GLU A 492 -12.43 -20.33 -13.60
N ASN A 493 -11.30 -19.64 -13.40
CA ASN A 493 -10.73 -19.37 -12.08
C ASN A 493 -11.66 -18.53 -11.19
N ILE A 494 -12.29 -17.49 -11.75
CA ILE A 494 -13.32 -16.69 -11.06
C ILE A 494 -14.47 -17.58 -10.60
N LYS A 495 -15.01 -18.40 -11.51
CA LYS A 495 -16.12 -19.31 -11.21
C LYS A 495 -15.75 -20.33 -10.14
N LYS A 496 -14.58 -20.95 -10.27
CA LYS A 496 -14.05 -21.97 -9.37
C LYS A 496 -13.99 -21.49 -7.92
N TYR A 497 -13.67 -20.22 -7.69
CA TYR A 497 -13.49 -19.66 -6.34
C TYR A 497 -14.68 -18.83 -5.84
N GLY A 498 -15.85 -19.02 -6.47
CA GLY A 498 -17.13 -18.52 -5.95
C GLY A 498 -17.39 -17.05 -6.23
N PHE A 499 -16.71 -16.45 -7.21
CA PHE A 499 -17.01 -15.11 -7.74
C PHE A 499 -17.98 -15.22 -8.92
N ASN A 500 -18.77 -14.18 -9.14
CA ASN A 500 -19.89 -14.22 -10.11
C ASN A 500 -19.93 -13.03 -11.07
N ALA A 501 -19.00 -12.07 -10.96
CA ALA A 501 -18.90 -10.97 -11.89
C ALA A 501 -17.45 -10.54 -12.13
N ILE A 502 -17.19 -10.01 -13.32
CA ILE A 502 -15.94 -9.34 -13.69
C ILE A 502 -16.24 -7.95 -14.26
N VAL A 503 -15.39 -7.00 -13.90
CA VAL A 503 -15.42 -5.62 -14.38
C VAL A 503 -14.11 -5.32 -15.13
N PRO A 504 -13.97 -5.74 -16.41
CA PRO A 504 -12.72 -5.56 -17.15
C PRO A 504 -12.64 -4.19 -17.84
N ASN A 505 -11.47 -3.53 -17.73
CA ASN A 505 -11.19 -2.28 -18.42
C ASN A 505 -10.99 -2.52 -19.93
N MET A 506 -11.91 -2.04 -20.76
CA MET A 506 -11.88 -2.32 -22.20
C MET A 506 -11.75 -1.06 -23.05
N LEU A 507 -11.75 0.13 -22.43
CA LEU A 507 -11.62 1.39 -23.13
C LEU A 507 -11.25 2.56 -22.20
N TRP A 508 -10.56 3.54 -22.78
CA TRP A 508 -10.07 4.77 -22.17
C TRP A 508 -10.67 5.99 -22.88
N GLY A 509 -10.25 7.20 -22.51
CA GLY A 509 -10.71 8.43 -23.18
C GLY A 509 -10.31 8.53 -24.65
N GLY A 510 -9.30 7.78 -25.09
CA GLY A 510 -8.76 7.86 -26.45
C GLY A 510 -8.27 6.54 -27.05
N LEU A 511 -8.72 5.40 -26.50
CA LEU A 511 -8.32 4.07 -26.98
C LEU A 511 -9.39 3.03 -26.59
N ALA A 512 -9.72 2.13 -27.51
CA ALA A 512 -10.56 0.97 -27.30
C ALA A 512 -9.76 -0.33 -27.51
N TYR A 513 -10.04 -1.37 -26.71
CA TYR A 513 -9.49 -2.71 -26.86
C TYR A 513 -10.47 -3.68 -27.54
N TYR A 514 -11.37 -3.12 -28.34
CA TYR A 514 -12.38 -3.83 -29.13
C TYR A 514 -12.56 -3.13 -30.48
N ASN A 515 -13.34 -3.70 -31.39
CA ASN A 515 -13.60 -3.09 -32.70
C ASN A 515 -14.53 -1.87 -32.60
N SER A 516 -13.95 -0.72 -32.24
CA SER A 516 -14.66 0.56 -32.09
C SER A 516 -14.73 1.35 -33.40
N ASP A 517 -15.90 1.95 -33.66
CA ASP A 517 -16.12 2.93 -34.73
C ASP A 517 -15.91 4.37 -34.22
N VAL A 518 -15.72 4.55 -32.90
CA VAL A 518 -15.69 5.84 -32.21
C VAL A 518 -14.27 6.20 -31.76
N LEU A 519 -13.51 5.23 -31.27
CA LEU A 519 -12.18 5.41 -30.69
C LEU A 519 -11.09 4.72 -31.52
N PRO A 520 -9.82 5.18 -31.45
CA PRO A 520 -8.69 4.39 -31.94
C PRO A 520 -8.69 2.99 -31.32
N ILE A 521 -8.27 2.00 -32.11
CA ILE A 521 -8.28 0.58 -31.70
C ILE A 521 -6.87 0.15 -31.34
N ALA A 522 -6.72 -0.53 -30.20
CA ALA A 522 -5.48 -1.16 -29.78
C ALA A 522 -5.22 -2.48 -30.53
N ASP A 523 -3.95 -2.85 -30.68
CA ASP A 523 -3.58 -4.18 -31.16
C ASP A 523 -4.03 -5.28 -30.18
N GLY A 524 -4.22 -6.50 -30.69
CA GLY A 524 -4.57 -7.69 -29.90
C GLY A 524 -5.99 -8.24 -30.16
N GLY A 525 -6.76 -7.59 -31.04
CA GLY A 525 -8.10 -8.02 -31.46
C GLY A 525 -9.16 -7.78 -30.38
N ASP A 526 -10.41 -8.16 -30.69
CA ASP A 526 -11.58 -7.81 -29.88
C ASP A 526 -11.57 -8.48 -28.48
N GLN A 527 -11.23 -7.71 -27.45
CA GLN A 527 -11.15 -8.24 -26.09
C GLN A 527 -12.51 -8.34 -25.40
N ILE A 528 -13.48 -7.48 -25.76
CA ILE A 528 -14.84 -7.60 -25.21
C ILE A 528 -15.45 -8.93 -25.66
N GLU A 529 -15.37 -9.25 -26.96
CA GLU A 529 -15.94 -10.50 -27.48
C GLU A 529 -15.30 -11.75 -26.85
N LYS A 530 -13.97 -11.74 -26.69
CA LYS A 530 -13.23 -12.85 -26.05
C LYS A 530 -13.62 -13.04 -24.59
N CYS A 531 -13.65 -11.96 -23.81
CA CYS A 531 -14.04 -12.00 -22.40
C CYS A 531 -15.51 -12.41 -22.25
N LEU A 532 -16.40 -11.83 -23.05
CA LEU A 532 -17.83 -12.13 -23.04
C LEU A 532 -18.10 -13.61 -23.40
N SER A 533 -17.41 -14.15 -24.40
CA SER A 533 -17.52 -15.58 -24.77
C SER A 533 -17.14 -16.50 -23.59
N ALA A 534 -16.05 -16.20 -22.89
CA ALA A 534 -15.65 -16.95 -21.70
C ALA A 534 -16.67 -16.79 -20.56
N CYS A 535 -17.16 -15.57 -20.32
CA CYS A 535 -18.17 -15.27 -19.31
C CYS A 535 -19.48 -16.04 -19.55
N LYS A 536 -19.96 -16.08 -20.79
CA LYS A 536 -21.16 -16.86 -21.19
C LYS A 536 -20.98 -18.36 -20.93
N LYS A 537 -19.79 -18.92 -21.22
CA LYS A 537 -19.48 -20.33 -20.98
C LYS A 537 -19.53 -20.71 -19.50
N HIS A 538 -19.04 -19.84 -18.61
CA HIS A 538 -18.91 -20.12 -17.18
C HIS A 538 -20.02 -19.52 -16.31
N GLY A 539 -20.92 -18.73 -16.89
CA GLY A 539 -22.02 -18.06 -16.20
C GLY A 539 -21.53 -16.99 -15.22
N ILE A 540 -20.67 -16.08 -15.70
CA ILE A 540 -20.13 -14.93 -14.97
C ILE A 540 -20.69 -13.64 -15.60
N GLU A 541 -21.17 -12.70 -14.79
CA GLU A 541 -21.60 -11.40 -15.29
C GLU A 541 -20.39 -10.57 -15.78
N VAL A 542 -20.54 -9.85 -16.88
CA VAL A 542 -19.51 -8.92 -17.40
C VAL A 542 -20.03 -7.48 -17.43
N HIS A 543 -19.29 -6.60 -16.75
CA HIS A 543 -19.59 -5.17 -16.68
C HIS A 543 -18.43 -4.40 -17.29
N VAL A 544 -18.61 -3.90 -18.51
CA VAL A 544 -17.49 -3.29 -19.24
C VAL A 544 -17.10 -1.97 -18.58
N TRP A 545 -15.84 -1.90 -18.12
CA TRP A 545 -15.30 -0.72 -17.48
C TRP A 545 -14.64 0.21 -18.50
N LYS A 546 -15.04 1.48 -18.45
CA LYS A 546 -14.37 2.61 -19.12
C LYS A 546 -13.61 3.49 -18.14
N VAL A 547 -12.37 3.80 -18.48
CA VAL A 547 -11.66 4.97 -17.90
C VAL A 547 -12.08 6.21 -18.68
N ASN A 548 -12.89 7.08 -18.07
CA ASN A 548 -13.38 8.30 -18.70
C ASN A 548 -12.32 9.41 -18.72
N TRP A 549 -12.31 10.20 -19.80
CA TRP A 549 -11.51 11.43 -20.00
C TRP A 549 -9.98 11.28 -20.04
N ASN A 550 -9.40 10.31 -19.33
CA ASN A 550 -7.96 10.13 -19.20
C ASN A 550 -7.33 9.55 -20.47
N LEU A 551 -6.24 10.17 -20.94
CA LEU A 551 -5.53 9.82 -22.18
C LEU A 551 -4.20 9.09 -21.96
N SER A 552 -3.91 8.56 -20.76
CA SER A 552 -2.64 7.88 -20.46
C SER A 552 -2.25 6.79 -21.47
N ASN A 553 -3.22 6.07 -22.02
CA ASN A 553 -3.00 4.99 -22.98
C ASN A 553 -3.35 5.38 -24.43
N ALA A 554 -3.73 6.64 -24.69
CA ALA A 554 -4.14 7.04 -26.03
C ALA A 554 -2.93 7.12 -26.99
N PRO A 555 -3.11 6.79 -28.29
CA PRO A 555 -2.09 7.00 -29.31
C PRO A 555 -1.63 8.47 -29.36
N ALA A 556 -0.34 8.69 -29.62
CA ALA A 556 0.25 10.04 -29.58
C ALA A 556 -0.38 11.00 -30.60
N ASP A 557 -0.68 10.50 -31.81
CA ASP A 557 -1.35 11.24 -32.88
C ASP A 557 -2.79 11.64 -32.50
N PHE A 558 -3.50 10.77 -31.77
CA PHE A 558 -4.81 11.10 -31.22
C PHE A 558 -4.71 12.24 -30.19
N VAL A 559 -3.76 12.17 -29.26
CA VAL A 559 -3.52 13.23 -28.27
C VAL A 559 -3.15 14.54 -28.95
N ASP A 560 -2.30 14.51 -29.97
CA ASP A 560 -1.89 15.68 -30.74
C ASP A 560 -3.07 16.33 -31.48
N LYS A 561 -3.99 15.52 -32.02
CA LYS A 561 -5.25 16.01 -32.60
C LYS A 561 -6.11 16.72 -31.55
N MET A 562 -6.34 16.08 -30.39
CA MET A 562 -7.13 16.69 -29.30
C MET A 562 -6.52 18.02 -28.83
N ARG A 563 -5.19 18.11 -28.77
CA ARG A 563 -4.47 19.35 -28.44
C ARG A 563 -4.74 20.45 -29.45
N LYS A 564 -4.57 20.16 -30.75
CA LYS A 564 -4.80 21.13 -31.84
C LYS A 564 -6.24 21.63 -31.88
N GLU A 565 -7.20 20.76 -31.53
CA GLU A 565 -8.62 21.09 -31.48
C GLU A 565 -9.04 21.81 -30.17
N GLY A 566 -8.11 22.06 -29.23
CA GLY A 566 -8.41 22.73 -27.97
C GLY A 566 -9.29 21.90 -27.02
N ARG A 567 -9.23 20.57 -27.14
CA ARG A 567 -10.11 19.62 -26.43
C ARG A 567 -9.51 19.10 -25.12
N LEU A 568 -8.29 19.47 -24.77
CA LEU A 568 -7.62 19.04 -23.55
C LEU A 568 -7.90 19.99 -22.38
N GLN A 569 -7.84 19.44 -21.17
CA GLN A 569 -7.90 20.22 -19.94
C GLN A 569 -6.63 21.07 -19.80
N LYS A 570 -6.74 22.19 -19.07
CA LYS A 570 -5.62 22.99 -18.59
C LYS A 570 -5.66 23.12 -17.07
N ASP A 571 -4.51 23.21 -16.42
CA ASP A 571 -4.42 23.58 -15.01
C ASP A 571 -4.59 25.10 -14.81
N LYS A 572 -4.54 25.57 -13.56
CA LYS A 572 -4.70 27.01 -13.25
C LYS A 572 -3.57 27.88 -13.80
N GLN A 573 -2.39 27.31 -14.05
CA GLN A 573 -1.26 28.01 -14.65
C GLN A 573 -1.33 27.99 -16.19
N GLY A 574 -2.32 27.29 -16.75
CA GLY A 574 -2.52 27.15 -18.19
C GLY A 574 -1.73 26.02 -18.81
N ASN A 575 -1.05 25.17 -18.02
CA ASN A 575 -0.36 24.01 -18.56
C ASN A 575 -1.37 22.96 -18.98
N GLU A 576 -1.02 22.21 -20.03
CA GLU A 576 -1.83 21.10 -20.50
C GLU A 576 -1.91 19.98 -19.47
N VAL A 577 -3.12 19.48 -19.27
CA VAL A 577 -3.38 18.23 -18.57
C VAL A 577 -3.84 17.21 -19.60
N LYS A 578 -3.21 16.03 -19.65
CA LYS A 578 -3.48 14.95 -20.63
C LYS A 578 -4.83 14.23 -20.40
N TRP A 579 -5.90 15.00 -20.30
CA TRP A 579 -7.27 14.59 -20.09
C TRP A 579 -8.18 15.39 -21.02
N LEU A 580 -9.22 14.76 -21.53
CA LEU A 580 -10.27 15.44 -22.29
C LEU A 580 -11.06 16.39 -21.39
N CYS A 581 -11.36 17.59 -21.90
CA CYS A 581 -12.22 18.56 -21.22
C CYS A 581 -13.69 18.07 -21.24
N PRO A 582 -14.34 17.86 -20.07
CA PRO A 582 -15.73 17.39 -20.01
C PRO A 582 -16.76 18.39 -20.53
N SER A 583 -16.43 19.68 -20.50
CA SER A 583 -17.29 20.77 -20.97
C SER A 583 -17.22 21.00 -22.48
N ASN A 584 -16.32 20.30 -23.18
CA ASN A 584 -16.24 20.37 -24.63
C ASN A 584 -17.25 19.42 -25.26
N GLU A 585 -18.15 19.95 -26.10
CA GLU A 585 -19.26 19.18 -26.68
C GLU A 585 -18.81 18.00 -27.55
N GLU A 586 -17.67 18.09 -28.23
CA GLU A 586 -17.16 16.99 -29.05
C GLU A 586 -16.54 15.89 -28.18
N ASN A 587 -15.92 16.24 -27.04
CA ASN A 587 -15.49 15.24 -26.05
C ASN A 587 -16.68 14.58 -25.37
N TYR A 588 -17.69 15.38 -25.03
CA TYR A 588 -18.93 14.87 -24.45
C TYR A 588 -19.58 13.81 -25.36
N LYS A 589 -19.74 14.12 -26.65
CA LYS A 589 -20.28 13.18 -27.64
C LYS A 589 -19.40 11.94 -27.79
N LEU A 590 -18.07 12.11 -27.85
CA LEU A 590 -17.13 11.00 -27.95
C LEU A 590 -17.28 10.02 -26.77
N GLU A 591 -17.36 10.53 -25.54
CA GLU A 591 -17.49 9.73 -24.33
C GLU A 591 -18.88 9.07 -24.22
N LEU A 592 -19.94 9.78 -24.59
CA LEU A 592 -21.30 9.23 -24.66
C LEU A 592 -21.38 8.11 -25.70
N GLU A 593 -20.96 8.36 -26.95
CA GLU A 593 -21.07 7.38 -28.02
C GLU A 593 -20.17 6.16 -27.83
N SER A 594 -18.97 6.31 -27.25
CA SER A 594 -18.12 5.16 -26.94
C SER A 594 -18.74 4.24 -25.86
N MET A 595 -19.45 4.81 -24.88
CA MET A 595 -20.19 4.01 -23.90
C MET A 595 -21.43 3.33 -24.50
N LEU A 596 -22.21 4.06 -25.31
CA LEU A 596 -23.41 3.51 -25.94
C LEU A 596 -23.07 2.48 -27.04
N GLU A 597 -21.93 2.62 -27.70
CA GLU A 597 -21.42 1.65 -28.68
C GLU A 597 -21.30 0.26 -28.06
N ILE A 598 -20.80 0.16 -26.83
CA ILE A 598 -20.68 -1.13 -26.13
C ILE A 598 -22.04 -1.80 -26.00
N VAL A 599 -23.05 -1.05 -25.55
CA VAL A 599 -24.42 -1.54 -25.33
C VAL A 599 -25.09 -1.94 -26.64
N ARG A 600 -24.76 -1.29 -27.76
CA ARG A 600 -25.30 -1.62 -29.09
C ARG A 600 -24.62 -2.86 -29.70
N LYS A 601 -23.32 -3.04 -29.47
CA LYS A 601 -22.51 -4.08 -30.12
C LYS A 601 -22.42 -5.38 -29.33
N TYR A 602 -22.49 -5.32 -28.00
CA TYR A 602 -22.21 -6.47 -27.15
C TYR A 602 -23.34 -6.73 -26.15
N ASP A 603 -23.63 -8.01 -25.96
CA ASP A 603 -24.61 -8.53 -25.00
C ASP A 603 -23.97 -8.68 -23.61
N VAL A 604 -23.60 -7.53 -23.02
CA VAL A 604 -22.98 -7.43 -21.69
C VAL A 604 -24.02 -7.15 -20.60
N ASP A 605 -23.72 -7.49 -19.35
CA ASP A 605 -24.63 -7.30 -18.21
C ASP A 605 -24.66 -5.85 -17.73
N GLY A 606 -23.57 -5.11 -17.94
CA GLY A 606 -23.49 -3.71 -17.52
C GLY A 606 -22.37 -2.90 -18.16
N ILE A 607 -22.44 -1.59 -17.94
CA ILE A 607 -21.36 -0.65 -18.17
C ILE A 607 -20.96 0.00 -16.86
N HIS A 608 -19.65 0.17 -16.66
CA HIS A 608 -19.06 0.62 -15.41
C HIS A 608 -18.20 1.87 -15.65
N PHE A 609 -18.58 2.97 -15.02
CA PHE A 609 -17.80 4.20 -15.06
C PHE A 609 -16.62 4.13 -14.09
N ASP A 610 -15.46 4.57 -14.53
CA ASP A 610 -14.34 4.90 -13.67
C ASP A 610 -13.65 6.15 -14.23
N TYR A 611 -12.93 6.89 -13.39
CA TYR A 611 -12.35 8.18 -13.76
C TYR A 611 -13.40 9.16 -14.32
N ILE A 612 -14.69 8.93 -14.07
CA ILE A 612 -15.80 9.84 -14.39
C ILE A 612 -15.77 11.05 -13.46
N ARG A 613 -14.77 11.91 -13.68
CA ARG A 613 -14.34 12.99 -12.79
C ARG A 613 -13.26 13.87 -13.45
N TYR A 614 -12.82 14.89 -12.74
CA TYR A 614 -11.57 15.61 -13.00
C TYR A 614 -10.38 14.93 -12.31
N PRO A 615 -9.13 15.14 -12.77
CA PRO A 615 -7.96 14.56 -12.11
C PRO A 615 -7.76 15.11 -10.69
N ASN A 616 -8.07 16.40 -10.47
CA ASN A 616 -8.01 17.09 -9.17
C ASN A 616 -8.74 18.45 -9.24
N GLY A 617 -8.68 19.20 -8.14
CA GLY A 617 -9.28 20.54 -8.02
C GLY A 617 -8.58 21.62 -8.84
N ASP A 618 -7.39 21.33 -9.37
CA ASP A 618 -6.55 22.23 -10.14
C ASP A 618 -6.76 22.13 -11.66
N ALA A 619 -7.65 21.25 -12.12
CA ALA A 619 -7.84 20.95 -13.53
C ALA A 619 -9.14 21.53 -14.16
N CYS A 620 -9.05 21.72 -15.48
CA CYS A 620 -10.01 22.35 -16.40
C CYS A 620 -10.25 23.85 -16.21
N PHE A 621 -9.19 24.62 -16.38
CA PHE A 621 -9.23 26.08 -16.54
C PHE A 621 -9.04 26.53 -18.00
N CYS A 622 -9.39 25.66 -18.96
CA CYS A 622 -9.30 25.96 -20.40
C CYS A 622 -10.38 26.94 -20.87
N ASP A 623 -10.21 27.51 -22.06
CA ASP A 623 -11.13 28.51 -22.63
C ASP A 623 -12.56 28.00 -22.79
N THR A 624 -12.72 26.71 -23.10
CA THR A 624 -14.04 26.05 -23.14
C THR A 624 -14.70 26.05 -21.76
N CYS A 625 -13.94 25.69 -20.72
CA CYS A 625 -14.41 25.69 -19.34
C CYS A 625 -14.76 27.13 -18.88
N LYS A 626 -13.94 28.13 -19.25
CA LYS A 626 -14.24 29.55 -18.99
C LYS A 626 -15.57 29.97 -19.59
N LYS A 627 -15.72 29.78 -20.91
CA LYS A 627 -16.93 30.19 -21.64
C LYS A 627 -18.18 29.54 -21.07
N GLY A 628 -18.16 28.23 -20.87
CA GLY A 628 -19.31 27.50 -20.33
C GLY A 628 -19.68 27.91 -18.90
N PHE A 629 -18.69 28.24 -18.05
CA PHE A 629 -18.97 28.74 -16.72
C PHE A 629 -19.55 30.16 -16.74
N GLU A 630 -18.96 31.07 -17.51
CA GLU A 630 -19.47 32.45 -17.68
C GLU A 630 -20.92 32.46 -18.17
N GLU A 631 -21.25 31.60 -19.13
CA GLU A 631 -22.62 31.43 -19.63
C GLU A 631 -23.56 30.91 -18.53
N SER A 632 -23.10 29.98 -17.69
CA SER A 632 -23.92 29.42 -16.60
C SER A 632 -24.26 30.42 -15.50
N ILE A 633 -23.40 31.43 -15.27
CA ILE A 633 -23.60 32.45 -14.23
C ILE A 633 -24.04 33.81 -14.78
N GLY A 634 -24.00 34.00 -16.10
CA GLY A 634 -24.33 35.27 -16.77
C GLY A 634 -23.32 36.40 -16.52
N VAL A 635 -22.08 36.07 -16.15
CA VAL A 635 -21.02 37.05 -15.79
C VAL A 635 -19.75 36.73 -16.58
N LYS A 636 -19.10 37.78 -17.11
CA LYS A 636 -17.78 37.68 -17.74
C LYS A 636 -16.68 37.79 -16.69
N LEU A 637 -15.74 36.86 -16.70
CA LEU A 637 -14.63 36.80 -15.76
C LEU A 637 -13.34 37.23 -16.47
N ASN A 638 -12.54 38.06 -15.80
CA ASN A 638 -11.30 38.57 -16.37
C ASN A 638 -10.22 37.49 -16.30
N ASN A 639 -9.86 37.09 -15.09
CA ASN A 639 -8.90 36.03 -14.84
C ASN A 639 -9.65 34.81 -14.29
N PHE A 640 -10.13 33.95 -15.19
CA PHE A 640 -10.98 32.80 -14.85
C PHE A 640 -10.39 31.92 -13.74
N ALA A 641 -9.08 31.64 -13.77
CA ALA A 641 -8.43 30.79 -12.78
C ALA A 641 -8.39 31.41 -11.37
N VAL A 642 -8.46 32.73 -11.26
CA VAL A 642 -8.53 33.45 -9.98
C VAL A 642 -9.98 33.71 -9.61
N ASP A 643 -10.76 34.29 -10.53
CA ASP A 643 -12.12 34.77 -10.28
C ASP A 643 -13.06 33.60 -9.93
N ALA A 644 -12.97 32.47 -10.64
CA ALA A 644 -13.81 31.29 -10.39
C ALA A 644 -13.53 30.64 -9.02
N LEU A 645 -12.39 30.94 -8.40
CA LEU A 645 -12.01 30.43 -7.09
C LEU A 645 -12.22 31.45 -5.97
N SER A 646 -12.66 32.66 -6.30
CA SER A 646 -13.00 33.67 -5.31
C SER A 646 -14.20 33.22 -4.44
N PRO A 647 -14.36 33.77 -3.22
CA PRO A 647 -15.51 33.47 -2.36
C PRO A 647 -16.87 33.72 -3.04
N GLU A 648 -16.92 34.60 -4.05
CA GLU A 648 -18.16 34.91 -4.78
C GLU A 648 -18.61 33.79 -5.74
N TYR A 649 -17.65 33.09 -6.36
CA TYR A 649 -17.93 32.16 -7.47
C TYR A 649 -17.57 30.70 -7.18
N ILE A 650 -16.78 30.42 -6.15
CA ILE A 650 -16.23 29.07 -5.90
C ILE A 650 -17.30 27.98 -5.81
N ASP A 651 -18.40 28.21 -5.08
CA ASP A 651 -19.44 27.19 -4.92
C ASP A 651 -20.25 26.99 -6.22
N LYS A 652 -20.47 28.07 -6.98
CA LYS A 652 -21.08 28.00 -8.31
C LYS A 652 -20.18 27.23 -9.28
N PHE A 653 -18.87 27.46 -9.22
CA PHE A 653 -17.90 26.79 -10.08
C PHE A 653 -17.79 25.30 -9.76
N ILE A 654 -17.74 24.93 -8.47
CA ILE A 654 -17.75 23.53 -8.03
C ILE A 654 -19.02 22.83 -8.51
N LYS A 655 -20.18 23.46 -8.30
CA LYS A 655 -21.44 22.92 -8.78
C LYS A 655 -21.44 22.75 -10.31
N TRP A 656 -21.05 23.77 -11.05
CA TRP A 656 -20.99 23.73 -12.51
C TRP A 656 -20.08 22.61 -13.01
N ARG A 657 -18.88 22.44 -12.42
CA ARG A 657 -17.97 21.33 -12.74
C ARG A 657 -18.62 19.97 -12.49
N SER A 658 -19.24 19.79 -11.32
CA SER A 658 -19.95 18.56 -10.97
C SER A 658 -21.11 18.27 -11.94
N ASP A 659 -21.83 19.31 -12.38
CA ASP A 659 -22.92 19.18 -13.34
C ASP A 659 -22.43 18.70 -14.71
N GLN A 660 -21.20 19.06 -15.15
CA GLN A 660 -20.62 18.55 -16.40
C GLN A 660 -20.38 17.04 -16.37
N ILE A 661 -19.88 16.54 -15.23
CA ILE A 661 -19.68 15.09 -15.03
C ILE A 661 -21.04 14.38 -14.94
N THR A 662 -21.95 14.93 -14.13
CA THR A 662 -23.29 14.37 -13.90
C THR A 662 -24.11 14.28 -15.18
N ARG A 663 -23.97 15.26 -16.10
CA ARG A 663 -24.62 15.24 -17.41
C ARG A 663 -24.27 13.98 -18.20
N LEU A 664 -22.99 13.58 -18.25
CA LEU A 664 -22.58 12.38 -18.97
C LEU A 664 -23.16 11.12 -18.32
N VAL A 665 -23.09 11.02 -16.98
CA VAL A 665 -23.64 9.88 -16.22
C VAL A 665 -25.14 9.71 -16.49
N ARG A 666 -25.91 10.81 -16.41
CA ARG A 666 -27.34 10.83 -16.73
C ARG A 666 -27.61 10.33 -18.15
N ASP A 667 -27.00 10.97 -19.14
CA ASP A 667 -27.34 10.72 -20.55
C ASP A 667 -26.95 9.31 -20.98
N VAL A 668 -25.81 8.80 -20.51
CA VAL A 668 -25.42 7.39 -20.74
C VAL A 668 -26.42 6.45 -20.06
N SER A 669 -26.77 6.68 -18.79
CA SER A 669 -27.75 5.84 -18.09
C SER A 669 -29.08 5.76 -18.83
N GLU A 670 -29.67 6.92 -19.15
CA GLU A 670 -30.96 7.00 -19.81
C GLU A 670 -30.95 6.40 -21.22
N GLN A 671 -29.89 6.65 -22.00
CA GLN A 671 -29.80 6.16 -23.37
C GLN A 671 -29.41 4.68 -23.45
N ALA A 672 -28.51 4.21 -22.60
CA ALA A 672 -28.17 2.79 -22.52
C ALA A 672 -29.41 1.96 -22.17
N LYS A 673 -30.23 2.39 -21.19
CA LYS A 673 -31.48 1.71 -20.81
C LYS A 673 -32.55 1.75 -21.90
N LYS A 674 -32.53 2.75 -22.81
CA LYS A 674 -33.39 2.75 -24.02
C LYS A 674 -32.95 1.71 -25.06
N ILE A 675 -31.64 1.46 -25.18
CA ILE A 675 -31.08 0.47 -26.11
C ILE A 675 -31.28 -0.94 -25.55
N ASN A 676 -30.93 -1.14 -24.28
CA ASN A 676 -31.09 -2.40 -23.57
C ASN A 676 -31.69 -2.14 -22.17
N PRO A 677 -32.99 -2.35 -21.96
CA PRO A 677 -33.64 -2.10 -20.66
C PRO A 677 -33.12 -2.93 -19.49
N LYS A 678 -32.30 -3.96 -19.74
CA LYS A 678 -31.72 -4.82 -18.70
C LYS A 678 -30.28 -4.43 -18.32
N ILE A 679 -29.66 -3.51 -19.07
CA ILE A 679 -28.27 -3.11 -18.82
C ILE A 679 -28.15 -2.46 -17.44
N LYS A 680 -27.18 -2.91 -16.64
CA LYS A 680 -26.84 -2.30 -15.36
C LYS A 680 -25.84 -1.15 -15.57
N ILE A 681 -26.04 -0.06 -14.84
CA ILE A 681 -25.15 1.10 -14.81
C ILE A 681 -24.49 1.18 -13.44
N SER A 682 -23.18 1.29 -13.40
CA SER A 682 -22.44 1.38 -12.13
C SER A 682 -21.23 2.31 -12.23
N ALA A 683 -20.68 2.71 -11.09
CA ALA A 683 -19.53 3.61 -11.05
C ALA A 683 -18.56 3.27 -9.90
N ALA A 684 -17.26 3.29 -10.21
CA ALA A 684 -16.17 3.42 -9.26
C ALA A 684 -16.09 4.90 -8.79
N VAL A 685 -16.23 5.13 -7.49
CA VAL A 685 -16.31 6.49 -6.92
C VAL A 685 -15.33 6.71 -5.78
N PHE A 686 -14.97 7.97 -5.53
CA PHE A 686 -14.20 8.33 -4.34
C PHE A 686 -14.99 8.03 -3.06
N ASN A 687 -14.29 7.49 -2.06
CA ASN A 687 -14.83 7.13 -0.74
C ASN A 687 -15.27 8.34 0.10
N ASP A 688 -14.59 9.47 -0.04
CA ASP A 688 -14.78 10.67 0.78
C ASP A 688 -15.85 11.60 0.19
N TYR A 689 -17.12 11.34 0.50
CA TYR A 689 -18.23 12.25 0.16
C TYR A 689 -18.63 13.11 1.37
N PRO A 690 -18.92 14.42 1.19
CA PRO A 690 -19.07 15.17 -0.07
C PRO A 690 -17.78 15.83 -0.59
N SER A 691 -16.60 15.60 0.02
CA SER A 691 -15.37 16.30 -0.39
C SER A 691 -14.94 16.00 -1.83
N CYS A 692 -15.30 14.81 -2.36
CA CYS A 692 -15.12 14.42 -3.76
C CYS A 692 -15.86 15.33 -4.77
N ILE A 693 -16.93 16.02 -4.39
CA ILE A 693 -17.61 17.00 -5.26
C ILE A 693 -16.67 18.16 -5.55
N ARG A 694 -16.07 18.75 -4.50
CA ARG A 694 -15.13 19.87 -4.64
C ARG A 694 -13.82 19.45 -5.28
N SER A 695 -13.27 18.31 -4.88
CA SER A 695 -11.92 17.90 -5.30
C SER A 695 -11.88 17.32 -6.71
N VAL A 696 -12.90 16.58 -7.14
CA VAL A 696 -12.89 15.88 -8.44
C VAL A 696 -14.20 15.95 -9.21
N GLY A 697 -15.25 16.60 -8.70
CA GLY A 697 -16.53 16.76 -9.40
C GLY A 697 -17.40 15.51 -9.42
N GLN A 698 -17.22 14.58 -8.49
CA GLN A 698 -18.09 13.40 -8.35
C GLN A 698 -19.19 13.66 -7.34
N ASP A 699 -20.42 13.83 -7.81
CA ASP A 699 -21.62 13.88 -6.96
C ASP A 699 -22.41 12.57 -7.08
N TRP A 700 -21.81 11.50 -6.56
CA TRP A 700 -22.39 10.17 -6.68
C TRP A 700 -23.66 9.99 -5.86
N LYS A 701 -23.87 10.78 -4.80
CA LYS A 701 -25.16 10.79 -4.08
C LYS A 701 -26.27 11.31 -4.98
N LEU A 702 -26.04 12.40 -5.74
CA LEU A 702 -26.99 12.90 -6.72
C LEU A 702 -27.32 11.84 -7.79
N TRP A 703 -26.31 11.10 -8.26
CA TRP A 703 -26.51 10.04 -9.25
C TRP A 703 -27.41 8.92 -8.73
N ILE A 704 -27.23 8.53 -7.46
CA ILE A 704 -28.09 7.57 -6.76
C ILE A 704 -29.50 8.13 -6.60
N ASP A 705 -29.63 9.34 -6.07
CA ASP A 705 -30.91 9.98 -5.81
C ASP A 705 -31.76 10.17 -7.08
N SER A 706 -31.09 10.36 -8.22
CA SER A 706 -31.70 10.54 -9.53
C SER A 706 -31.94 9.23 -10.30
N GLY A 707 -31.52 8.08 -9.75
CA GLY A 707 -31.69 6.77 -10.41
C GLY A 707 -30.78 6.53 -11.61
N TYR A 708 -29.63 7.22 -11.69
CA TYR A 708 -28.67 7.05 -12.79
C TYR A 708 -27.74 5.84 -12.62
N LEU A 709 -27.65 5.29 -11.41
CA LEU A 709 -26.88 4.09 -11.10
C LEU A 709 -27.79 2.98 -10.62
N ASP A 710 -27.48 1.75 -11.00
CA ASP A 710 -28.10 0.53 -10.49
C ASP A 710 -27.32 -0.04 -9.28
N PHE A 711 -26.02 0.26 -9.17
CA PHE A 711 -25.21 0.05 -7.95
C PHE A 711 -23.99 0.98 -7.94
N VAL A 712 -23.37 1.18 -6.76
CA VAL A 712 -22.21 2.06 -6.58
C VAL A 712 -21.04 1.32 -5.92
N CYS A 713 -19.82 1.65 -6.33
CA CYS A 713 -18.59 1.01 -5.85
C CYS A 713 -17.56 2.04 -5.36
N PRO A 714 -17.63 2.48 -4.09
CA PRO A 714 -16.58 3.33 -3.51
C PRO A 714 -15.23 2.61 -3.43
N MET A 715 -14.15 3.29 -3.81
CA MET A 715 -12.78 2.75 -3.76
C MET A 715 -12.20 2.83 -2.34
N ASP A 716 -12.59 1.90 -1.47
CA ASP A 716 -12.22 1.85 -0.05
C ASP A 716 -10.84 1.24 0.21
N TYR A 717 -9.86 1.67 -0.59
CA TYR A 717 -8.52 1.11 -0.61
C TYR A 717 -7.71 1.53 0.61
N THR A 718 -7.66 0.65 1.61
CA THR A 718 -6.88 0.86 2.83
C THR A 718 -6.42 -0.46 3.43
N SER A 719 -5.27 -0.44 4.10
CA SER A 719 -4.76 -1.54 4.92
C SER A 719 -5.25 -1.49 6.38
N ASP A 720 -6.11 -0.53 6.73
CA ASP A 720 -6.67 -0.38 8.07
C ASP A 720 -8.14 -0.83 8.09
N ASN A 721 -8.43 -1.88 8.85
CA ASN A 721 -9.77 -2.47 8.94
C ASN A 721 -10.79 -1.56 9.62
N ASP A 722 -10.40 -0.74 10.59
CA ASP A 722 -11.30 0.19 11.26
C ASP A 722 -11.61 1.37 10.35
N ARG A 723 -10.60 1.88 9.63
CA ARG A 723 -10.83 2.88 8.58
C ARG A 723 -11.77 2.34 7.50
N PHE A 724 -11.55 1.10 7.03
CA PHE A 724 -12.45 0.44 6.09
C PHE A 724 -13.89 0.37 6.63
N LYS A 725 -14.07 -0.12 7.86
CA LYS A 725 -15.37 -0.20 8.53
C LYS A 725 -16.09 1.15 8.60
N ASN A 726 -15.36 2.22 8.93
CA ASN A 726 -15.91 3.57 9.05
C ASN A 726 -16.33 4.14 7.70
N MET A 727 -15.51 3.96 6.65
CA MET A 727 -15.85 4.37 5.29
C MET A 727 -17.15 3.70 4.83
N VAL A 728 -17.24 2.36 4.95
CA VAL A 728 -18.44 1.60 4.56
C VAL A 728 -19.67 2.02 5.38
N THR A 729 -19.50 2.26 6.68
CA THR A 729 -20.61 2.72 7.56
C THR A 729 -21.15 4.06 7.10
N ASN A 730 -20.27 5.03 6.81
CA ASN A 730 -20.66 6.34 6.31
C ASN A 730 -21.35 6.24 4.94
N GLN A 731 -20.79 5.47 4.03
CA GLN A 731 -21.35 5.28 2.68
C GLN A 731 -22.72 4.60 2.72
N ARG A 732 -22.92 3.61 3.58
CA ARG A 732 -24.23 3.00 3.79
C ARG A 732 -25.29 4.03 4.20
N SER A 733 -24.92 4.98 5.07
CA SER A 733 -25.79 6.09 5.46
C SER A 733 -26.12 7.00 4.26
N ILE A 734 -25.14 7.31 3.41
CA ILE A 734 -25.34 8.16 2.22
C ILE A 734 -26.22 7.48 1.16
N VAL A 735 -25.96 6.20 0.88
CA VAL A 735 -26.74 5.37 -0.07
C VAL A 735 -28.15 5.14 0.46
N ASN A 736 -28.31 5.01 1.77
CA ASN A 736 -29.58 4.87 2.48
C ASN A 736 -30.48 3.76 1.89
N GLY A 737 -29.89 2.66 1.47
CA GLY A 737 -30.59 1.50 0.90
C GLY A 737 -31.29 1.73 -0.45
N LYS A 738 -31.02 2.84 -1.16
CA LYS A 738 -31.66 3.13 -2.45
C LYS A 738 -31.20 2.20 -3.58
N ILE A 739 -29.92 1.85 -3.57
CA ILE A 739 -29.28 0.91 -4.50
C ILE A 739 -28.24 0.07 -3.73
N PRO A 740 -27.81 -1.09 -4.26
CA PRO A 740 -26.73 -1.86 -3.68
C PRO A 740 -25.42 -1.07 -3.57
N LEU A 741 -24.71 -1.28 -2.46
CA LEU A 741 -23.39 -0.72 -2.19
C LEU A 741 -22.36 -1.86 -2.22
N TYR A 742 -21.35 -1.77 -3.09
CA TYR A 742 -20.26 -2.73 -3.15
C TYR A 742 -18.91 -2.05 -2.87
N PRO A 743 -18.45 -2.05 -1.61
CA PRO A 743 -17.16 -1.48 -1.25
C PRO A 743 -16.00 -2.14 -2.02
N GLY A 744 -15.11 -1.30 -2.53
CA GLY A 744 -13.89 -1.71 -3.22
C GLY A 744 -12.78 -2.08 -2.25
N ILE A 745 -12.32 -3.33 -2.28
CA ILE A 745 -11.24 -3.84 -1.44
C ILE A 745 -9.92 -3.85 -2.20
N GLY A 746 -8.91 -3.16 -1.67
CA GLY A 746 -7.62 -2.90 -2.30
C GLY A 746 -6.60 -4.04 -2.14
N ALA A 747 -6.86 -5.22 -2.69
CA ALA A 747 -5.96 -6.37 -2.64
C ALA A 747 -4.59 -6.13 -3.31
N SER A 748 -4.51 -5.24 -4.32
CA SER A 748 -3.26 -4.87 -5.03
C SER A 748 -2.92 -3.37 -4.91
N ALA A 749 -3.78 -2.56 -4.30
CA ALA A 749 -3.54 -1.14 -4.05
C ALA A 749 -4.32 -0.74 -2.78
N PRO A 750 -3.70 -0.65 -1.58
CA PRO A 750 -2.25 -0.65 -1.34
C PRO A 750 -1.57 -2.02 -1.45
N GLY A 751 -2.33 -3.10 -1.50
CA GLY A 751 -1.80 -4.46 -1.37
C GLY A 751 -1.98 -4.97 0.05
N ILE A 752 -2.91 -5.89 0.27
CA ILE A 752 -3.17 -6.47 1.60
C ILE A 752 -3.19 -8.01 1.55
N PRO A 753 -2.81 -8.71 2.64
CA PRO A 753 -2.84 -10.17 2.69
C PRO A 753 -4.25 -10.74 2.46
N SER A 754 -4.31 -11.98 1.96
CA SER A 754 -5.58 -12.64 1.62
C SER A 754 -6.52 -12.82 2.82
N ASP A 755 -5.99 -13.05 4.02
CA ASP A 755 -6.78 -13.08 5.26
C ASP A 755 -7.41 -11.72 5.61
N GLN A 756 -6.71 -10.62 5.32
CA GLN A 756 -7.21 -9.27 5.52
C GLN A 756 -8.25 -8.89 4.47
N VAL A 757 -8.06 -9.29 3.20
CA VAL A 757 -9.11 -9.18 2.17
C VAL A 757 -10.38 -9.90 2.65
N ALA A 758 -10.23 -11.11 3.18
CA ALA A 758 -11.36 -11.88 3.70
C ALA A 758 -12.03 -11.19 4.90
N LEU A 759 -11.24 -10.60 5.81
CA LEU A 759 -11.76 -9.84 6.92
C LEU A 759 -12.50 -8.57 6.48
N GLN A 760 -11.96 -7.77 5.55
CA GLN A 760 -12.65 -6.57 5.05
C GLN A 760 -13.97 -6.93 4.36
N ALA A 761 -14.01 -7.99 3.55
CA ALA A 761 -15.25 -8.49 2.97
C ALA A 761 -16.23 -8.97 4.05
N HIS A 762 -15.76 -9.62 5.12
CA HIS A 762 -16.58 -9.99 6.26
C HIS A 762 -17.11 -8.78 7.05
N ILE A 763 -16.30 -7.72 7.21
CA ILE A 763 -16.71 -6.44 7.81
C ILE A 763 -17.84 -5.83 6.98
N ALA A 764 -17.68 -5.75 5.65
CA ALA A 764 -18.72 -5.25 4.76
C ALA A 764 -20.05 -6.02 4.95
N ARG A 765 -20.00 -7.36 4.98
CA ARG A 765 -21.17 -8.21 5.28
C ARG A 765 -21.79 -7.89 6.65
N SER A 766 -20.97 -7.72 7.68
CA SER A 766 -21.45 -7.41 9.03
C SER A 766 -22.15 -6.04 9.13
N LEU A 767 -21.77 -5.11 8.26
CA LEU A 767 -22.41 -3.81 8.11
C LEU A 767 -23.66 -3.85 7.22
N GLY A 768 -24.03 -5.02 6.70
CA GLY A 768 -25.28 -5.25 5.97
C GLY A 768 -25.26 -4.83 4.51
N VAL A 769 -24.09 -4.60 3.89
CA VAL A 769 -24.02 -4.35 2.44
C VAL A 769 -24.20 -5.65 1.64
N GLU A 770 -24.56 -5.51 0.36
CA GLU A 770 -25.06 -6.59 -0.49
C GLU A 770 -23.96 -7.41 -1.19
N GLY A 771 -22.71 -6.96 -1.11
CA GLY A 771 -21.57 -7.60 -1.76
C GLY A 771 -20.30 -6.76 -1.65
N PHE A 772 -19.30 -7.12 -2.44
CA PHE A 772 -18.01 -6.42 -2.50
C PHE A 772 -17.33 -6.65 -3.86
N ILE A 773 -16.34 -5.82 -4.15
CA ILE A 773 -15.54 -5.92 -5.35
C ILE A 773 -14.05 -5.77 -5.02
N ILE A 774 -13.19 -6.61 -5.59
CA ILE A 774 -11.75 -6.61 -5.28
C ILE A 774 -10.96 -5.96 -6.43
N PHE A 775 -10.01 -5.09 -6.07
CA PHE A 775 -9.02 -4.51 -6.98
C PHE A 775 -7.61 -5.02 -6.66
N ASN A 776 -6.84 -5.59 -7.59
CA ASN A 776 -7.10 -5.83 -9.02
C ASN A 776 -6.97 -7.32 -9.34
N TYR A 777 -7.73 -7.83 -10.31
CA TYR A 777 -7.61 -9.21 -10.78
C TYR A 777 -6.33 -9.42 -11.59
N ASP A 778 -5.26 -9.74 -10.85
CA ASP A 778 -3.94 -10.10 -11.34
C ASP A 778 -3.59 -11.54 -10.92
N LEU A 779 -2.37 -11.98 -11.24
CA LEU A 779 -1.91 -13.34 -10.92
C LEU A 779 -1.90 -13.60 -9.40
N THR A 780 -1.52 -12.61 -8.60
CA THR A 780 -1.51 -12.71 -7.13
C THR A 780 -2.92 -12.93 -6.61
N VAL A 781 -3.89 -12.13 -7.06
CA VAL A 781 -5.29 -12.30 -6.66
C VAL A 781 -5.80 -13.69 -7.09
N ALA A 782 -5.57 -14.08 -8.34
CA ALA A 782 -6.06 -15.34 -8.90
C ALA A 782 -5.49 -16.60 -8.25
N GLU A 783 -4.21 -16.58 -7.86
CA GLU A 783 -3.49 -17.76 -7.34
C GLU A 783 -3.38 -17.78 -5.81
N ILE A 784 -3.51 -16.65 -5.12
CA ILE A 784 -3.32 -16.56 -3.66
C ILE A 784 -4.58 -16.08 -2.95
N VAL A 785 -5.20 -14.99 -3.41
CA VAL A 785 -6.34 -14.38 -2.71
C VAL A 785 -7.62 -15.18 -2.90
N LEU A 786 -8.02 -15.49 -4.15
CA LEU A 786 -9.26 -16.21 -4.41
C LEU A 786 -9.31 -17.61 -3.76
N PRO A 787 -8.24 -18.44 -3.84
CA PRO A 787 -8.23 -19.73 -3.15
C PRO A 787 -8.36 -19.61 -1.62
N ALA A 788 -7.74 -18.58 -1.01
CA ALA A 788 -7.83 -18.33 0.42
C ALA A 788 -9.25 -17.95 0.85
N LEU A 789 -9.91 -17.05 0.11
CA LEU A 789 -11.30 -16.66 0.34
C LEU A 789 -12.26 -17.84 0.19
N PHE A 790 -12.00 -18.73 -0.78
CA PHE A 790 -12.84 -19.90 -1.06
C PHE A 790 -12.85 -20.94 0.05
N LYS A 791 -11.88 -20.93 0.99
CA LYS A 791 -11.90 -21.83 2.15
C LYS A 791 -13.13 -21.62 3.05
N GLY A 792 -13.63 -20.38 3.13
CA GLY A 792 -14.76 -20.03 3.98
C GLY A 792 -15.65 -18.97 3.36
N LEU A 793 -15.12 -17.76 3.21
CA LEU A 793 -15.85 -16.56 2.81
C LEU A 793 -16.65 -16.73 1.50
N THR A 794 -16.09 -17.39 0.48
CA THR A 794 -16.74 -17.60 -0.83
C THR A 794 -17.00 -19.06 -1.18
N SER A 795 -16.97 -19.95 -0.17
CA SER A 795 -17.11 -21.41 -0.32
C SER A 795 -18.48 -21.89 -0.81
N GLU A 796 -19.50 -21.03 -0.76
CA GLU A 796 -20.88 -21.31 -1.22
C GLU A 796 -21.33 -20.32 -2.26
#